data_AF-A0A6A6KPI5-F1
#
_entry.id   AF-A0A6A6KPI5-F1
#
_cell.length_a   1.000
_cell.length_b   1.000
_cell.length_c   1.000
_cell.angle_alpha   90.00
_cell.angle_beta   90.00
_cell.angle_gamma   90.00
#
_symmetry.space_group_name_H-M   'P 1'
#
loop_
_entity.id
_entity.type
_entity.pdbx_description
1 polymer ?
#
loop_
_entity_poly.entity_id
_entity_poly.type
_entity_poly.pdbx_seq_one_letter_code
_entity_poly.pdbx_strand_id
1 'polypeptide(L)'
;MLTTSLPDSSFPFINSFSEAAGDALSFAPHSLSFKRNLREVAELYGCENSLQVVEEHRRSSGLGSIMVKCFKAARISAILIDDGLKLDKMHDIEWHKNFTPFVGRILRIERLAESILDKELLDGSTWTLDTFTETFMENLSVAAYRSGLEINTNVTTKDAEEGLAEVLCAGKPVRITNKSFIDYIFTHSLEVALQFDLPMQIHTGFGDKDLDLRLSNPLHLRMLLEDERFSKCHIVLLHASYPFSKEASYLASVYPQVYLDFGLAVPKLSVHGMISSLKELLELAPMNKVMFSTDGYAFPETYYLGAKKTREIIFSVLRDACCDGDVTVDEATEAAKDILARNAIKLYKINIGAKVFNSKDIVSANSVNIENSASDNGVSLVRILWVDASGQHRCRVVPVKRFNDVVKKNGIGLTFASMAMTSSVDGPADETNLTGVGEIRLMPDLTTKRRIPWMEVEEMVLADMHLRPGEAWEYCPREALRRVSKVLKDEFNLVMNAGFENEFVLLKSVAKEGKEEWLPIDSAPYCSASGYDSAAPIFHEVVAALQLLNITVEQLHAEAGKGQFEVALGHTACTCSADNLVFAREVIRAIARKHGLLATFVPKYALDDIGSGSHVHISLWQSGENVFMASGSSYSHGISTVGEEFMAGVLIISLQFWPSQHQFQIVLGKENREAPIRTACPPGIKDGLVSNFEIKSFDGCANPYLGLAAILAAGIDGLRRHLSLPEPVDTNPSYLDAKLKRLPKSLSESLEALEKRCLGGSNWEKAYDCYKRCSQGCIPMIAYIQYGRNALRHIIKETSFKRSDGAIHPLLYACQGARFRKLEVILTTNVEKLGKAGQTVKVAPGHFRNHLMPKLLAVPNIDKFSRLIREQRKIYQREEEEEVKVVKETAEDKKEYETAAKRLSNAKLTIRASINTEKFRARASKDEAIEIRSPVTEDDIVKEVARQLNVLIERDNIHLPSPLTTFGEHEVQLRLPKSIPLLEGKVNWTLTVKVRGGACNYKDVVAEGYGLNTAALSEALFKKGQTCGACYEIKCTDDPKWCKPGQPSLFVTGTDLCPPNPSQSSENGGWCNSPLEHFDIAKPVFNQISDYSAGIIPIQYRRVPCQKKGGIKFTIMGNPWFNQVIVWNVGGAGDVVSVQVKGNDKLKWTPLERDWGSTWKTSAHMVGESLTFRVRASDGRYSTSWHIAPKNWQFGQTFEGKNFK
;
A
#
# COMPACT_ATOMS: atom_id res chain seq x y z
N MET A 1 -31.69 -6.48 21.79
CA MET A 1 -31.78 -6.64 23.25
C MET A 1 -31.67 -5.25 23.87
N LEU A 2 -32.42 -4.88 24.92
CA LEU A 2 -32.31 -3.56 25.54
C LEU A 2 -32.42 -3.65 27.05
N THR A 3 -31.28 -3.57 27.71
CA THR A 3 -31.22 -3.17 29.12
C THR A 3 -30.48 -1.84 29.15
N THR A 4 -30.94 -0.86 29.93
CA THR A 4 -30.21 0.40 30.11
C THR A 4 -29.77 0.52 31.55
N SER A 5 -28.46 0.69 31.76
CA SER A 5 -27.90 1.03 33.06
C SER A 5 -27.98 2.53 33.30
N LEU A 6 -28.22 2.91 34.56
CA LEU A 6 -28.25 4.31 34.95
C LEU A 6 -26.85 4.95 34.87
N PRO A 7 -26.73 6.29 34.70
CA PRO A 7 -25.44 7.00 34.59
C PRO A 7 -24.54 6.84 35.82
N ASP A 8 -25.11 6.40 36.94
CA ASP A 8 -24.50 6.13 38.24
C ASP A 8 -24.45 4.63 38.58
N SER A 9 -24.50 3.78 37.55
CA SER A 9 -24.27 2.33 37.65
C SER A 9 -22.82 2.02 37.97
N SER A 10 -22.61 0.95 38.75
CA SER A 10 -21.33 0.32 39.00
C SER A 10 -20.74 -0.38 37.76
N PHE A 11 -21.54 -0.53 36.69
CA PHE A 11 -21.12 -1.12 35.42
C PHE A 11 -20.37 -0.08 34.56
N PRO A 12 -19.04 -0.20 34.37
CA PRO A 12 -18.23 0.86 33.78
C PRO A 12 -18.61 1.16 32.32
N PHE A 13 -18.67 2.43 31.94
CA PHE A 13 -19.03 2.81 30.57
C PHE A 13 -18.09 2.22 29.52
N ILE A 14 -16.82 2.00 29.85
CA ILE A 14 -15.85 1.35 28.96
C ILE A 14 -16.31 -0.02 28.43
N ASN A 15 -17.21 -0.73 29.14
CA ASN A 15 -17.82 -1.98 28.68
C ASN A 15 -18.69 -1.79 27.42
N SER A 16 -19.14 -0.57 27.11
CA SER A 16 -19.81 -0.29 25.83
C SER A 16 -18.92 -0.62 24.62
N PHE A 17 -17.60 -0.69 24.81
CA PHE A 17 -16.63 -0.92 23.75
C PHE A 17 -15.94 -2.30 23.79
N SER A 18 -16.13 -3.10 24.85
CA SER A 18 -15.43 -4.37 25.05
C SER A 18 -16.23 -5.35 25.93
N GLU A 19 -16.19 -6.63 25.58
CA GLU A 19 -16.72 -7.73 26.42
C GLU A 19 -15.73 -8.19 27.50
N ALA A 20 -14.58 -7.50 27.64
CA ALA A 20 -13.59 -7.82 28.66
C ALA A 20 -14.11 -7.47 30.08
N ALA A 21 -13.70 -8.26 31.06
CA ALA A 21 -13.98 -8.02 32.47
C ALA A 21 -12.70 -8.14 33.32
N GLY A 22 -12.71 -7.54 34.52
CA GLY A 22 -11.55 -7.51 35.41
C GLY A 22 -10.36 -6.77 34.79
N ASP A 23 -9.14 -7.20 35.10
CA ASP A 23 -7.90 -6.55 34.64
C ASP A 23 -7.80 -6.44 33.11
N ALA A 24 -8.42 -7.36 32.37
CA ALA A 24 -8.43 -7.35 30.91
C ALA A 24 -9.11 -6.11 30.32
N LEU A 25 -10.09 -5.55 31.02
CA LEU A 25 -10.82 -4.36 30.59
C LEU A 25 -9.92 -3.13 30.50
N SER A 26 -8.85 -3.06 31.31
CA SER A 26 -7.86 -1.98 31.26
C SER A 26 -7.14 -1.88 29.90
N PHE A 27 -7.10 -2.97 29.13
CA PHE A 27 -6.50 -3.01 27.80
C PHE A 27 -7.47 -2.64 26.67
N ALA A 28 -8.78 -2.57 26.95
CA ALA A 28 -9.79 -2.22 25.95
C ALA A 28 -9.49 -0.92 25.18
N PRO A 29 -8.93 0.16 25.79
CA PRO A 29 -8.59 1.41 25.09
C PRO A 29 -7.59 1.25 23.95
N HIS A 30 -6.83 0.16 23.96
CA HIS A 30 -5.83 -0.14 22.93
C HIS A 30 -6.41 -0.92 21.74
N SER A 31 -7.67 -1.35 21.81
CA SER A 31 -8.34 -2.07 20.72
C SER A 31 -8.80 -1.14 19.57
N LEU A 32 -8.85 -1.69 18.35
CA LEU A 32 -9.39 -0.97 17.18
C LEU A 32 -10.87 -0.60 17.36
N SER A 33 -11.65 -1.51 17.97
CA SER A 33 -13.06 -1.32 18.28
C SER A 33 -13.26 -0.10 19.17
N PHE A 34 -12.55 -0.03 20.30
CA PHE A 34 -12.63 1.09 21.23
C PHE A 34 -12.30 2.41 20.55
N LYS A 35 -11.15 2.53 19.89
CA LYS A 35 -10.69 3.79 19.31
C LYS A 35 -11.64 4.32 18.24
N ARG A 36 -12.22 3.43 17.43
CA ARG A 36 -13.23 3.79 16.43
C ARG A 36 -14.51 4.24 17.11
N ASN A 37 -15.06 3.41 18.00
CA ASN A 37 -16.38 3.62 18.57
C ASN A 37 -16.41 4.81 19.54
N LEU A 38 -15.31 5.10 20.25
CA LEU A 38 -15.20 6.30 21.07
C LEU A 38 -15.27 7.59 20.22
N ARG A 39 -14.58 7.63 19.07
CA ARG A 39 -14.66 8.77 18.14
C ARG A 39 -16.07 9.01 17.65
N GLU A 40 -16.79 7.94 17.32
CA GLU A 40 -18.17 7.98 16.84
C GLU A 40 -19.15 8.50 17.90
N VAL A 41 -18.95 8.12 19.16
CA VAL A 41 -19.76 8.63 20.29
C VAL A 41 -19.42 10.09 20.59
N ALA A 42 -18.14 10.45 20.60
CA ALA A 42 -17.69 11.82 20.81
C ALA A 42 -18.24 12.77 19.73
N GLU A 43 -18.22 12.33 18.46
CA GLU A 43 -18.82 13.06 17.34
C GLU A 43 -20.34 13.20 17.50
N LEU A 44 -21.05 12.12 17.85
CA LEU A 44 -22.48 12.20 18.14
C LEU A 44 -22.78 13.23 19.23
N TYR A 45 -21.92 13.30 20.25
CA TYR A 45 -22.09 14.23 21.37
C TYR A 45 -21.62 15.65 21.08
N GLY A 46 -20.78 15.85 20.06
CA GLY A 46 -20.17 17.14 19.77
C GLY A 46 -19.12 17.52 20.82
N CYS A 47 -18.46 16.52 21.41
CA CYS A 47 -17.44 16.71 22.45
C CYS A 47 -16.07 16.19 22.00
N GLU A 48 -15.04 16.44 22.82
CA GLU A 48 -13.69 15.96 22.55
C GLU A 48 -13.63 14.42 22.52
N ASN A 49 -12.76 13.86 21.67
CA ASN A 49 -12.51 12.43 21.56
C ASN A 49 -11.68 11.89 22.75
N SER A 50 -12.30 11.86 23.92
CA SER A 50 -11.73 11.36 25.17
C SER A 50 -12.81 10.60 25.95
N LEU A 51 -12.45 9.45 26.52
CA LEU A 51 -13.38 8.65 27.32
C LEU A 51 -13.93 9.46 28.50
N GLN A 52 -13.07 10.21 29.18
CA GLN A 52 -13.44 11.05 30.33
C GLN A 52 -14.46 12.13 29.95
N VAL A 53 -14.23 12.81 28.81
CA VAL A 53 -15.11 13.88 28.32
C VAL A 53 -16.47 13.32 27.90
N VAL A 54 -16.48 12.15 27.25
CA VAL A 54 -17.72 11.46 26.89
C VAL A 54 -18.50 11.04 28.15
N GLU A 55 -17.83 10.48 29.17
CA GLU A 55 -18.47 10.11 30.43
C GLU A 55 -19.02 11.32 31.20
N GLU A 56 -18.32 12.45 31.18
CA GLU A 56 -18.80 13.70 31.77
C GLU A 56 -20.02 14.27 31.01
N HIS A 57 -20.01 14.20 29.68
CA HIS A 57 -21.17 14.59 28.86
C HIS A 57 -22.39 13.71 29.16
N ARG A 58 -22.19 12.40 29.31
CA ARG A 58 -23.26 11.45 29.69
C ARG A 58 -23.83 11.78 31.06
N ARG A 59 -22.98 12.04 32.05
CA ARG A 59 -23.39 12.40 33.41
C ARG A 59 -24.16 13.72 33.46
N SER A 60 -23.69 14.73 32.73
CA SER A 60 -24.33 16.06 32.71
C SER A 60 -25.64 16.10 31.90
N SER A 61 -25.74 15.31 30.82
CA SER A 61 -26.93 15.29 29.96
C SER A 61 -28.08 14.45 30.49
N GLY A 62 -27.76 13.42 31.29
CA GLY A 62 -28.74 12.46 31.83
C GLY A 62 -29.19 11.39 30.83
N LEU A 63 -29.57 10.22 31.35
CA LEU A 63 -29.84 9.02 30.54
C LEU A 63 -30.97 9.21 29.51
N GLY A 64 -32.07 9.87 29.88
CA GLY A 64 -33.20 10.08 28.96
C GLY A 64 -32.81 10.90 27.73
N SER A 65 -31.99 11.95 27.90
CA SER A 65 -31.49 12.77 26.80
C SER A 65 -30.54 11.98 25.90
N ILE A 66 -29.62 11.22 26.51
CA ILE A 66 -28.70 10.34 25.80
C ILE A 66 -29.46 9.28 25.00
N MET A 67 -30.49 8.68 25.58
CA MET A 67 -31.35 7.69 24.94
C MET A 67 -32.03 8.28 23.70
N VAL A 68 -32.71 9.43 23.81
CA VAL A 68 -33.33 10.12 22.67
C VAL A 68 -32.31 10.40 21.58
N LYS A 69 -31.13 10.92 21.95
CA LYS A 69 -30.09 11.30 21.00
C LYS A 69 -29.54 10.08 20.24
N CYS A 70 -29.19 9.02 20.94
CA CYS A 70 -28.70 7.78 20.34
C CYS A 70 -29.77 7.11 19.48
N PHE A 71 -31.02 7.03 19.93
CA PHE A 71 -32.07 6.30 19.22
C PHE A 71 -32.54 7.04 17.97
N LYS A 72 -32.65 8.37 18.06
CA LYS A 72 -32.92 9.23 16.91
C LYS A 72 -31.82 9.11 15.85
N ALA A 73 -30.55 9.08 16.27
CA ALA A 73 -29.41 8.89 15.37
C ALA A 73 -29.36 7.46 14.80
N ALA A 74 -29.73 6.46 15.60
CA ALA A 74 -29.77 5.05 15.19
C ALA A 74 -30.91 4.77 14.20
N ARG A 75 -32.01 5.54 14.25
CA ARG A 75 -33.26 5.33 13.48
C ARG A 75 -33.90 3.97 13.75
N ILE A 76 -34.00 3.60 15.02
CA ILE A 76 -34.57 2.32 15.45
C ILE A 76 -36.10 2.47 15.58
N SER A 77 -36.85 1.57 14.95
CA SER A 77 -38.32 1.56 14.96
C SER A 77 -38.92 0.51 15.89
N ALA A 78 -38.15 -0.54 16.22
CA ALA A 78 -38.56 -1.62 17.11
C ALA A 78 -37.37 -2.11 17.91
N ILE A 79 -37.62 -2.51 19.14
CA ILE A 79 -36.63 -3.12 20.02
C ILE A 79 -37.21 -4.37 20.67
N LEU A 80 -36.35 -5.36 20.87
CA LEU A 80 -36.65 -6.55 21.65
C LEU A 80 -35.71 -6.55 22.85
N ILE A 81 -36.26 -6.67 24.07
CA ILE A 81 -35.57 -6.50 25.35
C ILE A 81 -35.30 -7.86 25.99
N ASP A 82 -34.04 -8.18 26.26
CA ASP A 82 -33.67 -9.28 27.15
C ASP A 82 -33.64 -8.76 28.59
N ASP A 83 -34.62 -9.14 29.40
CA ASP A 83 -34.73 -8.73 30.80
C ASP A 83 -34.12 -9.76 31.79
N GLY A 84 -33.46 -10.80 31.28
CA GLY A 84 -32.77 -11.82 32.08
C GLY A 84 -31.34 -11.45 32.48
N LEU A 85 -30.77 -10.37 31.90
CA LEU A 85 -29.46 -9.86 32.25
C LEU A 85 -29.49 -9.13 33.60
N LYS A 86 -28.74 -9.63 34.60
CA LYS A 86 -28.61 -8.96 35.90
C LYS A 86 -27.66 -7.76 35.79
N LEU A 87 -28.22 -6.55 35.76
CA LEU A 87 -27.49 -5.31 35.98
C LEU A 87 -27.93 -4.68 37.32
N ASP A 88 -27.07 -3.88 37.93
CA ASP A 88 -27.33 -3.26 39.24
C ASP A 88 -28.47 -2.22 39.20
N LYS A 89 -28.70 -1.59 38.04
CA LYS A 89 -29.73 -0.59 37.80
C LYS A 89 -30.35 -0.80 36.41
N MET A 90 -31.66 -1.04 36.33
CA MET A 90 -32.39 -1.33 35.09
C MET A 90 -33.73 -0.60 35.04
N HIS A 91 -34.14 -0.20 33.84
CA HIS A 91 -35.50 0.30 33.58
C HIS A 91 -36.38 -0.81 33.00
N ASP A 92 -37.68 -0.76 33.30
CA ASP A 92 -38.68 -1.69 32.78
C ASP A 92 -38.99 -1.48 31.29
N ILE A 93 -39.74 -2.41 30.72
CA ILE A 93 -40.18 -2.37 29.31
C ILE A 93 -41.04 -1.13 29.02
N GLU A 94 -41.82 -0.66 29.99
CA GLU A 94 -42.74 0.48 29.81
C GLU A 94 -41.97 1.79 29.62
N TRP A 95 -40.88 1.96 30.37
CA TRP A 95 -39.97 3.09 30.21
C TRP A 95 -39.40 3.18 28.79
N HIS A 96 -39.07 2.04 28.19
CA HIS A 96 -38.50 1.98 26.84
C HIS A 96 -39.51 2.34 25.74
N LYS A 97 -40.82 2.16 25.98
CA LYS A 97 -41.89 2.57 25.03
C LYS A 97 -41.91 4.07 24.76
N ASN A 98 -41.29 4.87 25.62
CA ASN A 98 -41.16 6.32 25.40
C ASN A 98 -40.19 6.68 24.27
N PHE A 99 -39.32 5.77 23.81
CA PHE A 99 -38.26 6.07 22.86
C PHE A 99 -38.41 5.36 21.50
N THR A 100 -39.23 4.31 21.41
CA THR A 100 -39.43 3.54 20.17
C THR A 100 -40.88 3.09 20.01
N PRO A 101 -41.41 3.05 18.77
CA PRO A 101 -42.79 2.63 18.49
C PRO A 101 -43.17 1.23 18.97
N PHE A 102 -42.23 0.28 18.97
CA PHE A 102 -42.48 -1.09 19.39
C PHE A 102 -41.40 -1.57 20.36
N VAL A 103 -41.83 -2.16 21.48
CA VAL A 103 -40.97 -2.79 22.49
C VAL A 103 -41.50 -4.19 22.76
N GLY A 104 -40.73 -5.20 22.37
CA GLY A 104 -40.98 -6.60 22.67
C GLY A 104 -40.02 -7.13 23.73
N ARG A 105 -40.28 -8.34 24.23
CA ARG A 105 -39.48 -9.04 25.24
C ARG A 105 -38.82 -10.27 24.63
N ILE A 106 -37.60 -10.57 25.06
CA ILE A 106 -36.84 -11.81 24.86
C ILE A 106 -36.61 -12.37 26.26
N LEU A 107 -36.90 -13.64 26.49
CA LEU A 107 -36.71 -14.25 27.81
C LEU A 107 -35.62 -15.31 27.78
N ARG A 108 -34.60 -15.13 28.61
CA ARG A 108 -33.47 -16.05 28.72
C ARG A 108 -33.83 -17.31 29.51
N ILE A 109 -33.79 -18.48 28.86
CA ILE A 109 -34.29 -19.75 29.40
C ILE A 109 -33.57 -20.15 30.67
N GLU A 110 -32.24 -20.10 30.70
CA GLU A 110 -31.46 -20.53 31.86
C GLU A 110 -31.77 -19.68 33.08
N ARG A 111 -31.91 -18.37 32.89
CA ARG A 111 -32.21 -17.43 33.97
C ARG A 111 -33.63 -17.65 34.51
N LEU A 112 -34.59 -17.93 33.64
CA LEU A 112 -35.93 -18.32 34.08
C LEU A 112 -35.87 -19.61 34.91
N ALA A 113 -35.23 -20.65 34.39
CA ALA A 113 -35.10 -21.94 35.06
C ALA A 113 -34.41 -21.80 36.43
N GLU A 114 -33.28 -21.10 36.51
CA GLU A 114 -32.59 -20.79 37.77
C GLU A 114 -33.48 -20.00 38.73
N SER A 115 -34.24 -19.01 38.24
CA SER A 115 -35.14 -18.21 39.08
C SER A 115 -36.34 -19.00 39.64
N ILE A 116 -36.78 -20.04 38.93
CA ILE A 116 -37.81 -20.97 39.39
C ILE A 116 -37.22 -21.84 40.50
N LEU A 117 -36.05 -22.44 40.25
CA LEU A 117 -35.38 -23.33 41.21
C LEU A 117 -34.90 -22.61 42.48
N ASP A 118 -34.58 -21.31 42.40
CA ASP A 118 -34.23 -20.50 43.57
C ASP A 118 -35.42 -20.26 44.51
N LYS A 119 -36.67 -20.34 44.02
CA LYS A 119 -37.89 -20.20 44.84
C LYS A 119 -38.14 -21.47 45.65
N GLU A 120 -38.66 -21.29 46.86
CA GLU A 120 -39.15 -22.41 47.69
C GLU A 120 -40.57 -22.80 47.26
N LEU A 121 -40.83 -24.10 47.14
CA LEU A 121 -42.18 -24.61 46.89
C LEU A 121 -43.07 -24.30 48.09
N LEU A 122 -44.32 -23.90 47.84
CA LEU A 122 -45.28 -23.43 48.85
C LEU A 122 -45.60 -24.49 49.94
N ASP A 123 -45.31 -25.76 49.66
CA ASP A 123 -45.54 -26.91 50.55
C ASP A 123 -44.28 -27.38 51.29
N GLY A 124 -43.11 -26.75 51.06
CA GLY A 124 -41.83 -27.14 51.67
C GLY A 124 -41.19 -28.40 51.08
N SER A 125 -41.70 -28.93 49.97
CA SER A 125 -41.11 -30.06 49.26
C SER A 125 -39.89 -29.66 48.41
N THR A 126 -39.09 -30.63 47.99
CA THR A 126 -37.97 -30.41 47.04
C THR A 126 -38.46 -30.51 45.61
N TRP A 127 -37.90 -29.69 44.71
CA TRP A 127 -38.18 -29.75 43.27
C TRP A 127 -38.00 -31.16 42.70
N THR A 128 -39.01 -31.65 42.00
CA THR A 128 -38.95 -32.85 41.15
C THR A 128 -38.88 -32.43 39.68
N LEU A 129 -38.48 -33.34 38.78
CA LEU A 129 -38.43 -33.02 37.35
C LEU A 129 -39.81 -32.63 36.81
N ASP A 130 -40.87 -33.37 37.17
CA ASP A 130 -42.24 -33.08 36.73
C ASP A 130 -42.74 -31.71 37.21
N THR A 131 -42.59 -31.40 38.50
CA THR A 131 -43.05 -30.12 39.09
C THR A 131 -42.26 -28.93 38.54
N PHE A 132 -40.96 -29.11 38.29
CA PHE A 132 -40.15 -28.12 37.62
C PHE A 132 -40.61 -27.91 36.17
N THR A 133 -40.78 -28.99 35.40
CA THR A 133 -41.17 -28.91 33.98
C THR A 133 -42.54 -28.25 33.83
N GLU A 134 -43.53 -28.60 34.64
CA GLU A 134 -44.84 -27.93 34.62
C GLU A 134 -44.71 -26.42 34.86
N THR A 135 -44.01 -26.02 35.93
CA THR A 135 -43.81 -24.60 36.29
C THR A 135 -43.00 -23.84 35.24
N PHE A 136 -42.00 -24.51 34.65
CA PHE A 136 -41.12 -23.93 33.65
C PHE A 136 -41.85 -23.70 32.32
N MET A 137 -42.67 -24.66 31.89
CA MET A 137 -43.45 -24.59 30.65
C MET A 137 -44.51 -23.48 30.70
N GLU A 138 -45.09 -23.19 31.87
CA GLU A 138 -46.03 -22.07 32.05
C GLU A 138 -45.40 -20.69 31.83
N ASN A 139 -44.08 -20.54 32.04
CA ASN A 139 -43.41 -19.24 32.10
C ASN A 139 -42.48 -18.95 30.91
N LEU A 140 -42.39 -19.86 29.95
CA LEU A 140 -41.33 -19.88 28.95
C LEU A 140 -41.50 -18.89 27.77
N SER A 141 -40.40 -18.24 27.38
CA SER A 141 -40.24 -17.45 26.14
C SER A 141 -38.77 -17.20 25.70
N VAL A 142 -37.94 -18.25 25.63
CA VAL A 142 -36.87 -18.46 24.62
C VAL A 142 -35.55 -17.60 24.60
N ALA A 143 -34.42 -18.24 24.95
CA ALA A 143 -33.02 -18.11 24.43
C ALA A 143 -32.06 -19.08 25.19
N ALA A 144 -31.04 -19.68 24.55
CA ALA A 144 -30.11 -20.64 25.22
C ALA A 144 -28.60 -20.35 25.07
N TYR A 145 -27.83 -20.59 26.15
CA TYR A 145 -26.40 -20.33 26.33
C TYR A 145 -25.77 -21.27 27.40
N ARG A 146 -24.50 -21.69 27.17
CA ARG A 146 -23.49 -22.24 28.10
C ARG A 146 -23.08 -23.72 28.04
N SER A 147 -23.91 -24.67 27.59
CA SER A 147 -23.49 -26.09 27.53
C SER A 147 -22.75 -26.49 26.24
N GLY A 148 -22.64 -25.57 25.28
CA GLY A 148 -22.18 -25.85 23.91
C GLY A 148 -23.36 -26.08 22.95
N LEU A 149 -23.05 -26.27 21.66
CA LEU A 149 -24.07 -26.41 20.61
C LEU A 149 -24.38 -27.86 20.21
N GLU A 150 -23.72 -28.84 20.83
CA GLU A 150 -23.99 -30.27 20.63
C GLU A 150 -25.15 -30.70 21.53
N ILE A 151 -26.38 -30.49 21.09
CA ILE A 151 -27.58 -30.78 21.87
C ILE A 151 -27.96 -32.25 21.74
N ASN A 152 -28.06 -32.97 22.86
CA ASN A 152 -28.68 -34.29 22.87
C ASN A 152 -30.20 -34.17 22.84
N THR A 153 -30.85 -34.60 21.76
CA THR A 153 -32.32 -34.52 21.63
C THR A 153 -33.06 -35.67 22.32
N ASN A 154 -32.34 -36.68 22.82
CA ASN A 154 -32.89 -37.89 23.43
C ASN A 154 -32.41 -38.07 24.89
N VAL A 155 -32.42 -37.00 25.68
CA VAL A 155 -32.14 -37.08 27.11
C VAL A 155 -33.20 -37.95 27.79
N THR A 156 -32.79 -38.96 28.56
CA THR A 156 -33.73 -39.79 29.31
C THR A 156 -34.23 -39.05 30.55
N THR A 157 -35.46 -39.34 31.00
CA THR A 157 -36.02 -38.76 32.24
C THR A 157 -35.08 -38.95 33.42
N LYS A 158 -34.45 -40.12 33.51
CA LYS A 158 -33.48 -40.45 34.56
C LYS A 158 -32.25 -39.54 34.54
N ASP A 159 -31.65 -39.30 33.37
CA ASP A 159 -30.47 -38.44 33.24
C ASP A 159 -30.81 -36.97 33.57
N ALA A 160 -32.03 -36.53 33.24
CA ALA A 160 -32.52 -35.19 33.58
C ALA A 160 -32.81 -35.05 35.09
N GLU A 161 -33.37 -36.08 35.74
CA GLU A 161 -33.58 -36.13 37.20
C GLU A 161 -32.25 -36.09 37.96
N GLU A 162 -31.27 -36.91 37.56
CA GLU A 162 -29.93 -36.92 38.14
C GLU A 162 -29.26 -35.55 37.96
N GLY A 163 -29.37 -34.95 36.78
CA GLY A 163 -28.84 -33.61 36.50
C GLY A 163 -29.50 -32.50 37.31
N LEU A 164 -30.83 -32.55 37.51
CA LEU A 164 -31.56 -31.63 38.39
C LEU A 164 -31.10 -31.77 39.84
N ALA A 165 -30.94 -33.00 40.33
CA ALA A 165 -30.47 -33.25 41.69
C ALA A 165 -29.06 -32.67 41.94
N GLU A 166 -28.14 -32.83 40.97
CA GLU A 166 -26.80 -32.21 41.02
C GLU A 166 -26.86 -30.69 41.10
N VAL A 167 -27.70 -30.06 40.27
CA VAL A 167 -27.90 -28.60 40.25
C VAL A 167 -28.44 -28.09 41.59
N LEU A 168 -29.39 -28.81 42.20
CA LEU A 168 -29.93 -28.46 43.52
C LEU A 168 -28.90 -28.65 44.64
N CYS A 169 -28.03 -29.66 44.54
CA CYS A 169 -26.97 -29.91 45.52
C CYS A 169 -25.86 -28.85 45.51
N ALA A 170 -25.66 -28.13 44.39
CA ALA A 170 -24.62 -27.12 44.24
C ALA A 170 -24.84 -25.86 45.10
N GLY A 171 -26.03 -25.70 45.70
CA GLY A 171 -26.37 -24.60 46.62
C GLY A 171 -26.97 -23.37 45.94
N LYS A 172 -27.47 -22.43 46.75
CA LYS A 172 -28.09 -21.17 46.28
C LYS A 172 -27.09 -20.01 46.21
N PRO A 173 -27.19 -19.08 45.24
CA PRO A 173 -28.15 -19.08 44.14
C PRO A 173 -27.86 -20.20 43.14
N VAL A 174 -28.92 -20.85 42.67
CA VAL A 174 -28.83 -21.99 41.75
C VAL A 174 -28.17 -21.54 40.44
N ARG A 175 -27.19 -22.33 40.00
CA ARG A 175 -26.55 -22.15 38.69
C ARG A 175 -26.64 -23.46 37.92
N ILE A 176 -27.31 -23.42 36.77
CA ILE A 176 -27.48 -24.61 35.94
C ILE A 176 -26.19 -24.85 35.15
N THR A 177 -25.52 -25.99 35.41
CA THR A 177 -24.28 -26.38 34.71
C THR A 177 -24.32 -27.81 34.17
N ASN A 178 -25.26 -28.65 34.60
CA ASN A 178 -25.36 -30.03 34.15
C ASN A 178 -25.90 -30.09 32.70
N LYS A 179 -25.18 -30.79 31.82
CA LYS A 179 -25.49 -30.84 30.39
C LYS A 179 -26.81 -31.56 30.08
N SER A 180 -27.07 -32.71 30.70
CA SER A 180 -28.31 -33.47 30.46
C SER A 180 -29.53 -32.65 30.83
N PHE A 181 -29.47 -31.93 31.94
CA PHE A 181 -30.56 -31.06 32.38
C PHE A 181 -30.72 -29.82 31.47
N ILE A 182 -29.62 -29.22 30.98
CA ILE A 182 -29.69 -28.10 30.01
C ILE A 182 -30.31 -28.56 28.69
N ASP A 183 -29.86 -29.69 28.14
CA ASP A 183 -30.36 -30.23 26.87
C ASP A 183 -31.85 -30.64 27.01
N TYR A 184 -32.26 -31.18 28.16
CA TYR A 184 -33.66 -31.45 28.50
C TYR A 184 -34.50 -30.17 28.52
N ILE A 185 -34.07 -29.13 29.24
CA ILE A 185 -34.76 -27.83 29.28
C ILE A 185 -34.85 -27.22 27.88
N PHE A 186 -33.78 -27.28 27.11
CA PHE A 186 -33.70 -26.71 25.77
C PHE A 186 -34.66 -27.39 24.79
N THR A 187 -34.72 -28.71 24.79
CA THR A 187 -35.64 -29.47 23.94
C THR A 187 -37.11 -29.21 24.27
N HIS A 188 -37.48 -29.21 25.55
CA HIS A 188 -38.84 -28.82 25.97
C HIS A 188 -39.15 -27.36 25.58
N SER A 189 -38.14 -26.50 25.63
CA SER A 189 -38.29 -25.11 25.21
C SER A 189 -38.56 -24.97 23.71
N LEU A 190 -37.98 -25.84 22.89
CA LEU A 190 -38.27 -25.90 21.46
C LEU A 190 -39.67 -26.41 21.16
N GLU A 191 -40.21 -27.33 21.97
CA GLU A 191 -41.60 -27.79 21.82
C GLU A 191 -42.59 -26.65 22.04
N VAL A 192 -42.38 -25.82 23.07
CA VAL A 192 -43.16 -24.60 23.30
C VAL A 192 -42.97 -23.61 22.15
N ALA A 193 -41.72 -23.36 21.75
CA ALA A 193 -41.43 -22.44 20.65
C ALA A 193 -42.14 -22.87 19.35
N LEU A 194 -42.21 -24.18 19.08
CA LEU A 194 -42.95 -24.74 17.96
C LEU A 194 -44.47 -24.54 18.11
N GLN A 195 -45.02 -24.82 19.30
CA GLN A 195 -46.45 -24.71 19.57
C GLN A 195 -46.98 -23.28 19.38
N PHE A 196 -46.20 -22.28 19.80
CA PHE A 196 -46.57 -20.87 19.72
C PHE A 196 -45.99 -20.14 18.50
N ASP A 197 -45.28 -20.85 17.63
CA ASP A 197 -44.58 -20.31 16.46
C ASP A 197 -43.71 -19.09 16.84
N LEU A 198 -42.83 -19.32 17.81
CA LEU A 198 -41.86 -18.35 18.34
C LEU A 198 -40.45 -18.67 17.84
N PRO A 199 -39.66 -17.66 17.45
CA PRO A 199 -38.28 -17.86 17.05
C PRO A 199 -37.36 -18.12 18.25
N MET A 200 -36.48 -19.11 18.11
CA MET A 200 -35.43 -19.49 19.06
C MET A 200 -34.09 -18.87 18.72
N GLN A 201 -33.62 -17.95 19.56
CA GLN A 201 -32.29 -17.37 19.44
C GLN A 201 -31.26 -18.24 20.15
N ILE A 202 -30.19 -18.58 19.44
CA ILE A 202 -29.05 -19.34 19.95
C ILE A 202 -27.80 -18.47 19.80
N HIS A 203 -27.12 -18.23 20.92
CA HIS A 203 -25.84 -17.54 20.89
C HIS A 203 -24.79 -18.47 20.26
N THR A 204 -24.15 -18.01 19.19
CA THR A 204 -23.12 -18.78 18.46
C THR A 204 -21.90 -17.93 18.22
N GLY A 205 -20.71 -18.55 18.13
CA GLY A 205 -19.47 -17.80 18.04
C GLY A 205 -19.11 -17.05 19.33
N PHE A 206 -18.29 -16.02 19.24
CA PHE A 206 -17.71 -15.32 20.39
C PHE A 206 -18.73 -14.52 21.23
N GLY A 207 -18.47 -14.44 22.54
CA GLY A 207 -19.33 -13.77 23.53
C GLY A 207 -18.63 -13.64 24.89
N ASP A 208 -19.35 -13.90 25.98
CA ASP A 208 -18.82 -13.78 27.34
C ASP A 208 -17.59 -14.65 27.60
N LYS A 209 -16.80 -14.28 28.62
CA LYS A 209 -15.56 -14.98 29.03
C LYS A 209 -15.77 -16.46 29.39
N ASP A 210 -16.97 -16.84 29.84
CA ASP A 210 -17.27 -18.22 30.24
C ASP A 210 -17.72 -19.12 29.08
N LEU A 211 -17.78 -18.59 27.85
CA LEU A 211 -18.00 -19.39 26.65
C LEU A 211 -16.74 -20.18 26.28
N ASP A 212 -16.90 -21.49 26.03
CA ASP A 212 -15.92 -22.24 25.26
C ASP A 212 -16.18 -22.06 23.77
N LEU A 213 -15.37 -21.21 23.12
CA LEU A 213 -15.50 -20.92 21.69
C LEU A 213 -15.43 -22.18 20.82
N ARG A 214 -14.75 -23.25 21.26
CA ARG A 214 -14.65 -24.51 20.51
C ARG A 214 -16.01 -25.20 20.38
N LEU A 215 -16.83 -25.12 21.43
CA LEU A 215 -18.16 -25.73 21.51
C LEU A 215 -19.25 -24.83 20.90
N SER A 216 -18.87 -23.64 20.39
CA SER A 216 -19.78 -22.65 19.79
C SER A 216 -19.88 -22.73 18.26
N ASN A 217 -19.30 -23.77 17.64
CA ASN A 217 -19.43 -24.00 16.21
C ASN A 217 -20.87 -24.46 15.87
N PRO A 218 -21.59 -23.74 14.99
CA PRO A 218 -22.99 -24.02 14.71
C PRO A 218 -23.24 -25.39 14.07
N LEU A 219 -22.22 -26.04 13.47
CA LEU A 219 -22.36 -27.40 12.91
C LEU A 219 -22.76 -28.46 13.94
N HIS A 220 -22.49 -28.22 15.23
CA HIS A 220 -22.92 -29.13 16.29
C HIS A 220 -24.45 -29.21 16.43
N LEU A 221 -25.19 -28.21 15.91
CA LEU A 221 -26.66 -28.22 15.90
C LEU A 221 -27.24 -29.21 14.89
N ARG A 222 -26.43 -29.87 14.07
CA ARG A 222 -26.93 -30.76 13.01
C ARG A 222 -27.89 -31.84 13.55
N MET A 223 -27.55 -32.48 14.68
CA MET A 223 -28.44 -33.49 15.28
C MET A 223 -29.81 -32.92 15.64
N LEU A 224 -29.85 -31.69 16.16
CA LEU A 224 -31.09 -30.99 16.46
C LEU A 224 -31.87 -30.62 15.19
N LEU A 225 -31.17 -30.11 14.16
CA LEU A 225 -31.78 -29.67 12.91
C LEU A 225 -32.32 -30.84 12.07
N GLU A 226 -31.76 -32.04 12.24
CA GLU A 226 -32.19 -33.28 11.58
C GLU A 226 -33.24 -34.05 12.39
N ASP A 227 -33.57 -33.62 13.62
CA ASP A 227 -34.68 -34.18 14.40
C ASP A 227 -36.02 -33.69 13.84
N GLU A 228 -36.83 -34.62 13.31
CA GLU A 228 -38.09 -34.30 12.64
C GLU A 228 -39.06 -33.51 13.53
N ARG A 229 -39.00 -33.69 14.87
CA ARG A 229 -39.84 -32.98 15.85
C ARG A 229 -39.64 -31.46 15.77
N PHE A 230 -38.43 -31.01 15.47
CA PHE A 230 -38.05 -29.58 15.49
C PHE A 230 -37.81 -29.00 14.10
N SER A 231 -38.11 -29.75 13.04
CA SER A 231 -37.92 -29.34 11.64
C SER A 231 -38.65 -28.05 11.24
N LYS A 232 -39.70 -27.66 11.97
CA LYS A 232 -40.49 -26.44 11.75
C LYS A 232 -40.15 -25.30 12.70
N CYS A 233 -39.22 -25.48 13.64
CA CYS A 233 -38.84 -24.44 14.60
C CYS A 233 -38.00 -23.35 13.95
N HIS A 234 -38.36 -22.09 14.11
CA HIS A 234 -37.53 -20.98 13.63
C HIS A 234 -36.30 -20.79 14.54
N ILE A 235 -35.10 -21.11 14.07
CA ILE A 235 -33.84 -21.00 14.83
C ILE A 235 -33.00 -19.85 14.28
N VAL A 236 -32.57 -18.93 15.14
CA VAL A 236 -31.77 -17.75 14.79
C VAL A 236 -30.39 -17.87 15.44
N LEU A 237 -29.35 -17.97 14.62
CA LEU A 237 -27.96 -18.03 15.07
C LEU A 237 -27.41 -16.61 15.19
N LEU A 238 -27.02 -16.20 16.40
CA LEU A 238 -26.54 -14.85 16.68
C LEU A 238 -25.03 -14.68 16.42
N HIS A 239 -24.58 -13.43 16.36
CA HIS A 239 -23.17 -13.01 16.32
C HIS A 239 -22.38 -13.44 15.10
N ALA A 240 -23.07 -13.61 13.97
CA ALA A 240 -22.51 -14.13 12.72
C ALA A 240 -21.87 -15.50 12.91
N SER A 241 -22.13 -16.18 14.03
CA SER A 241 -21.37 -17.32 14.53
C SER A 241 -19.85 -17.11 14.53
N TYR A 242 -19.34 -15.88 14.60
CA TYR A 242 -17.91 -15.61 14.37
C TYR A 242 -17.01 -16.39 15.34
N PRO A 243 -15.95 -17.08 14.87
CA PRO A 243 -15.38 -17.04 13.51
C PRO A 243 -15.97 -18.06 12.50
N PHE A 244 -17.04 -18.77 12.85
CA PHE A 244 -17.70 -19.83 12.07
C PHE A 244 -18.81 -19.31 11.13
N SER A 245 -18.64 -18.13 10.55
CA SER A 245 -19.66 -17.50 9.70
C SER A 245 -19.98 -18.32 8.45
N LYS A 246 -19.01 -19.07 7.92
CA LYS A 246 -19.19 -19.94 6.74
C LYS A 246 -20.04 -21.17 7.06
N GLU A 247 -19.82 -21.77 8.22
CA GLU A 247 -20.58 -22.89 8.73
C GLU A 247 -22.04 -22.49 8.95
N ALA A 248 -22.26 -21.32 9.55
CA ALA A 248 -23.60 -20.76 9.73
C ALA A 248 -24.29 -20.49 8.38
N SER A 249 -23.55 -19.89 7.43
CA SER A 249 -23.99 -19.66 6.06
C SER A 249 -24.46 -20.93 5.36
N TYR A 250 -23.68 -22.01 5.49
CA TYR A 250 -24.04 -23.33 4.99
C TYR A 250 -25.32 -23.86 5.65
N LEU A 251 -25.44 -23.83 6.98
CA LEU A 251 -26.64 -24.34 7.65
C LEU A 251 -27.91 -23.58 7.22
N ALA A 252 -27.83 -22.26 7.06
CA ALA A 252 -28.97 -21.46 6.60
C ALA A 252 -29.37 -21.75 5.14
N SER A 253 -28.42 -22.17 4.30
CA SER A 253 -28.68 -22.53 2.90
C SER A 253 -29.33 -23.90 2.76
N VAL A 254 -29.00 -24.86 3.63
CA VAL A 254 -29.53 -26.23 3.55
C VAL A 254 -30.72 -26.52 4.46
N TYR A 255 -30.84 -25.86 5.61
CA TYR A 255 -31.94 -26.08 6.55
C TYR A 255 -32.98 -24.94 6.45
N PRO A 256 -34.26 -25.23 6.14
CA PRO A 256 -35.30 -24.21 5.99
C PRO A 256 -35.50 -23.39 7.27
N GLN A 257 -35.24 -24.01 8.42
CA GLN A 257 -35.59 -23.47 9.72
C GLN A 257 -34.48 -22.63 10.38
N VAL A 258 -33.31 -22.48 9.74
CA VAL A 258 -32.16 -21.70 10.23
C VAL A 258 -32.13 -20.30 9.62
N TYR A 259 -31.97 -19.29 10.48
CA TYR A 259 -31.80 -17.86 10.18
C TYR A 259 -30.54 -17.33 10.85
N LEU A 260 -29.97 -16.27 10.30
CA LEU A 260 -28.67 -15.72 10.73
C LEU A 260 -28.83 -14.27 11.19
N ASP A 261 -28.22 -13.92 12.32
CA ASP A 261 -28.09 -12.55 12.79
C ASP A 261 -26.60 -12.24 13.05
N PHE A 262 -26.13 -11.11 12.54
CA PHE A 262 -24.72 -10.72 12.67
C PHE A 262 -24.47 -9.59 13.68
N GLY A 263 -25.45 -9.29 14.53
CA GLY A 263 -25.30 -8.37 15.66
C GLY A 263 -24.19 -8.80 16.61
N LEU A 264 -23.56 -7.88 17.35
CA LEU A 264 -22.32 -8.04 18.12
C LEU A 264 -21.04 -8.01 17.28
N ALA A 265 -20.95 -8.83 16.23
CA ALA A 265 -19.80 -8.80 15.31
C ALA A 265 -19.60 -7.38 14.76
N VAL A 266 -20.70 -6.70 14.48
CA VAL A 266 -20.78 -5.25 14.27
C VAL A 266 -21.33 -4.59 15.54
N PRO A 267 -20.63 -3.65 16.20
CA PRO A 267 -19.42 -2.95 15.76
C PRO A 267 -18.15 -3.42 16.52
N LYS A 268 -18.05 -4.68 16.99
CA LYS A 268 -16.90 -5.12 17.81
C LYS A 268 -15.68 -5.52 16.99
N LEU A 269 -15.85 -6.04 15.77
CA LEU A 269 -14.73 -6.43 14.91
C LEU A 269 -14.02 -5.22 14.27
N SER A 270 -12.85 -5.46 13.67
CA SER A 270 -12.23 -4.48 12.76
C SER A 270 -13.13 -4.23 11.55
N VAL A 271 -12.95 -3.12 10.82
CA VAL A 271 -13.78 -2.84 9.62
C VAL A 271 -13.70 -4.00 8.62
N HIS A 272 -12.49 -4.53 8.39
CA HIS A 272 -12.31 -5.70 7.56
C HIS A 272 -13.00 -6.95 8.14
N GLY A 273 -12.91 -7.18 9.45
CA GLY A 273 -13.60 -8.31 10.09
C GLY A 273 -15.12 -8.23 9.94
N MET A 274 -15.71 -7.04 10.11
CA MET A 274 -17.14 -6.80 9.91
C MET A 274 -17.57 -7.08 8.46
N ILE A 275 -16.81 -6.59 7.48
CA ILE A 275 -17.08 -6.85 6.05
C ILE A 275 -16.94 -8.35 5.75
N SER A 276 -15.86 -8.97 6.22
CA SER A 276 -15.57 -10.39 5.99
C SER A 276 -16.67 -11.28 6.54
N SER A 277 -17.12 -11.06 7.78
CA SER A 277 -18.18 -11.86 8.38
C SER A 277 -19.49 -11.74 7.60
N LEU A 278 -19.90 -10.54 7.20
CA LEU A 278 -21.13 -10.39 6.40
C LEU A 278 -20.99 -11.02 5.00
N LYS A 279 -19.83 -10.88 4.35
CA LYS A 279 -19.57 -11.58 3.07
C LYS A 279 -19.69 -13.09 3.24
N GLU A 280 -19.04 -13.65 4.26
CA GLU A 280 -19.09 -15.10 4.55
C GLU A 280 -20.50 -15.60 4.83
N LEU A 281 -21.33 -14.82 5.52
CA LEU A 281 -22.75 -15.15 5.70
C LEU A 281 -23.51 -15.14 4.37
N LEU A 282 -23.27 -14.17 3.49
CA LEU A 282 -23.98 -14.04 2.22
C LEU A 282 -23.48 -14.98 1.12
N GLU A 283 -22.37 -15.71 1.32
CA GLU A 283 -21.86 -16.64 0.30
C GLU A 283 -22.82 -17.78 -0.04
N LEU A 284 -23.54 -18.31 0.96
CA LEU A 284 -24.48 -19.41 0.77
C LEU A 284 -25.86 -19.08 1.34
N ALA A 285 -25.94 -18.28 2.42
CA ALA A 285 -27.22 -18.03 3.05
C ALA A 285 -28.14 -17.18 2.15
N PRO A 286 -29.41 -17.58 2.00
CA PRO A 286 -30.41 -16.75 1.36
C PRO A 286 -30.54 -15.39 2.07
N MET A 287 -30.55 -14.29 1.32
CA MET A 287 -30.63 -12.92 1.88
C MET A 287 -31.88 -12.69 2.74
N ASN A 288 -32.99 -13.39 2.45
CA ASN A 288 -34.22 -13.36 3.23
C ASN A 288 -34.17 -14.13 4.57
N LYS A 289 -33.03 -14.77 4.87
CA LYS A 289 -32.75 -15.45 6.14
C LYS A 289 -31.65 -14.75 6.95
N VAL A 290 -31.05 -13.70 6.42
CA VAL A 290 -30.01 -12.92 7.10
C VAL A 290 -30.65 -11.65 7.68
N MET A 291 -30.37 -11.37 8.95
CA MET A 291 -30.97 -10.29 9.73
C MET A 291 -29.90 -9.52 10.48
N PHE A 292 -30.29 -8.35 10.97
CA PHE A 292 -29.47 -7.50 11.81
C PHE A 292 -30.17 -7.17 13.12
N SER A 293 -29.46 -7.39 14.22
CA SER A 293 -29.72 -6.80 15.52
C SER A 293 -28.52 -5.96 15.96
N THR A 294 -28.75 -4.90 16.75
CA THR A 294 -27.63 -4.08 17.23
C THR A 294 -26.77 -4.79 18.28
N ASP A 295 -27.29 -5.87 18.87
CA ASP A 295 -26.78 -6.52 20.08
C ASP A 295 -26.33 -5.54 21.18
N GLY A 296 -27.05 -4.43 21.27
CA GLY A 296 -26.81 -3.44 22.31
C GLY A 296 -27.29 -3.96 23.65
N TYR A 297 -26.58 -3.62 24.72
CA TYR A 297 -27.02 -3.81 26.10
C TYR A 297 -26.34 -2.77 27.00
N ALA A 298 -26.93 -2.50 28.16
CA ALA A 298 -26.59 -1.48 29.15
C ALA A 298 -26.52 -0.01 28.68
N PHE A 299 -26.07 0.28 27.45
CA PHE A 299 -25.65 1.61 27.02
C PHE A 299 -26.34 2.04 25.72
N PRO A 300 -27.11 3.16 25.69
CA PRO A 300 -27.75 3.68 24.48
C PRO A 300 -26.82 3.85 23.27
N GLU A 301 -25.54 4.07 23.52
CA GLU A 301 -24.49 4.24 22.53
C GLU A 301 -24.24 2.98 21.70
N THR A 302 -24.37 1.79 22.30
CA THR A 302 -24.14 0.51 21.60
C THR A 302 -25.13 0.30 20.46
N TYR A 303 -26.38 0.70 20.64
CA TYR A 303 -27.44 0.70 19.62
C TYR A 303 -27.11 1.60 18.43
N TYR A 304 -26.68 2.83 18.74
CA TYR A 304 -26.27 3.78 17.73
C TYR A 304 -25.09 3.26 16.93
N LEU A 305 -24.05 2.77 17.61
CA LEU A 305 -22.84 2.26 16.97
C LEU A 305 -23.12 1.05 16.08
N GLY A 306 -23.88 0.08 16.59
CA GLY A 306 -24.30 -1.10 15.82
C GLY A 306 -25.11 -0.69 14.59
N ALA A 307 -26.16 0.12 14.74
CA ALA A 307 -27.04 0.52 13.64
C ALA A 307 -26.32 1.36 12.58
N LYS A 308 -25.47 2.31 13.00
CA LYS A 308 -24.68 3.13 12.09
C LYS A 308 -23.71 2.26 11.29
N LYS A 309 -22.90 1.44 11.97
CA LYS A 309 -21.89 0.61 11.29
C LYS A 309 -22.51 -0.44 10.40
N THR A 310 -23.60 -1.08 10.79
CA THR A 310 -24.25 -2.05 9.91
C THR A 310 -24.70 -1.45 8.59
N ARG A 311 -25.25 -0.23 8.56
CA ARG A 311 -25.62 0.42 7.29
C ARG A 311 -24.41 0.66 6.39
N GLU A 312 -23.27 1.06 6.96
CA GLU A 312 -22.02 1.23 6.22
C GLU A 312 -21.50 -0.11 5.67
N ILE A 313 -21.57 -1.19 6.47
CA ILE A 313 -21.08 -2.52 6.11
C ILE A 313 -21.97 -3.18 5.05
N ILE A 314 -23.30 -3.14 5.23
CA ILE A 314 -24.26 -3.64 4.23
C ILE A 314 -24.06 -2.92 2.90
N PHE A 315 -23.94 -1.59 2.92
CA PHE A 315 -23.67 -0.83 1.70
C PHE A 315 -22.38 -1.31 1.02
N SER A 316 -21.28 -1.45 1.77
CA SER A 316 -20.02 -1.92 1.17
C SER A 316 -20.14 -3.32 0.58
N VAL A 317 -20.79 -4.25 1.28
CA VAL A 317 -20.91 -5.65 0.84
C VAL A 317 -21.83 -5.78 -0.36
N LEU A 318 -23.01 -5.14 -0.33
CA LEU A 318 -23.96 -5.20 -1.45
C LEU A 318 -23.48 -4.40 -2.65
N ARG A 319 -22.76 -3.27 -2.46
CA ARG A 319 -22.11 -2.55 -3.56
C ARG A 319 -21.09 -3.45 -4.25
N ASP A 320 -20.26 -4.16 -3.50
CA ASP A 320 -19.28 -5.08 -4.07
C ASP A 320 -19.99 -6.18 -4.87
N ALA A 321 -21.05 -6.78 -4.32
CA ALA A 321 -21.88 -7.76 -5.03
C ALA A 321 -22.53 -7.18 -6.31
N CYS A 322 -22.93 -5.91 -6.32
CA CYS A 322 -23.39 -5.23 -7.54
C CYS A 322 -22.28 -5.04 -8.58
N CYS A 323 -21.08 -4.64 -8.14
CA CYS A 323 -19.93 -4.46 -9.02
C CYS A 323 -19.49 -5.80 -9.64
N ASP A 324 -19.58 -6.87 -8.86
CA ASP A 324 -19.20 -8.23 -9.28
C ASP A 324 -20.28 -8.88 -10.17
N GLY A 325 -21.49 -8.30 -10.21
CA GLY A 325 -22.60 -8.76 -11.05
C GLY A 325 -23.48 -9.83 -10.41
N ASP A 326 -23.32 -10.08 -9.11
CA ASP A 326 -24.09 -11.08 -8.35
C ASP A 326 -25.54 -10.63 -8.12
N VAL A 327 -25.76 -9.32 -7.95
CA VAL A 327 -27.08 -8.70 -7.77
C VAL A 327 -27.16 -7.35 -8.49
N THR A 328 -28.32 -7.02 -9.02
CA THR A 328 -28.60 -5.67 -9.53
C THR A 328 -28.71 -4.64 -8.39
N VAL A 329 -28.66 -3.35 -8.72
CA VAL A 329 -28.83 -2.26 -7.73
C VAL A 329 -30.22 -2.33 -7.06
N ASP A 330 -31.26 -2.70 -7.81
CA ASP A 330 -32.61 -2.85 -7.28
C ASP A 330 -32.69 -4.06 -6.33
N GLU A 331 -32.11 -5.20 -6.69
CA GLU A 331 -32.04 -6.39 -5.83
C GLU A 331 -31.22 -6.13 -4.57
N ALA A 332 -30.08 -5.44 -4.67
CA ALA A 332 -29.30 -5.00 -3.52
C ALA A 332 -30.10 -4.04 -2.61
N THR A 333 -30.89 -3.14 -3.20
CA THR A 333 -31.74 -2.23 -2.43
C THR A 333 -32.84 -2.97 -1.68
N GLU A 334 -33.45 -3.99 -2.30
CA GLU A 334 -34.42 -4.85 -1.64
C GLU A 334 -33.78 -5.73 -0.56
N ALA A 335 -32.61 -6.33 -0.84
CA ALA A 335 -31.83 -7.10 0.12
C ALA A 335 -31.47 -6.27 1.37
N ALA A 336 -31.08 -5.00 1.18
CA ALA A 336 -30.81 -4.11 2.30
C ALA A 336 -32.06 -3.89 3.18
N LYS A 337 -33.25 -3.72 2.59
CA LYS A 337 -34.52 -3.59 3.33
C LYS A 337 -34.92 -4.88 4.04
N ASP A 338 -34.64 -6.01 3.42
CA ASP A 338 -34.90 -7.34 3.98
C ASP A 338 -34.03 -7.58 5.21
N ILE A 339 -32.71 -7.41 5.07
CA ILE A 339 -31.72 -7.61 6.14
C ILE A 339 -31.94 -6.63 7.31
N LEU A 340 -32.21 -5.35 7.03
CA LEU A 340 -32.35 -4.33 8.07
C LEU A 340 -33.70 -4.33 8.78
N ALA A 341 -34.77 -4.87 8.17
CA ALA A 341 -36.12 -4.73 8.71
C ALA A 341 -37.08 -5.88 8.38
N ARG A 342 -37.35 -6.17 7.11
CA ARG A 342 -38.52 -7.01 6.75
C ARG A 342 -38.38 -8.45 7.24
N ASN A 343 -37.18 -9.02 7.20
CA ASN A 343 -36.93 -10.37 7.71
C ASN A 343 -37.27 -10.46 9.21
N ALA A 344 -36.79 -9.50 10.01
CA ALA A 344 -37.07 -9.44 11.44
C ALA A 344 -38.56 -9.15 11.74
N ILE A 345 -39.19 -8.24 11.00
CA ILE A 345 -40.63 -7.94 11.14
C ILE A 345 -41.47 -9.19 10.91
N LYS A 346 -41.15 -9.95 9.87
CA LYS A 346 -41.85 -11.20 9.52
C LYS A 346 -41.62 -12.28 10.56
N LEU A 347 -40.36 -12.53 10.94
CA LEU A 347 -39.99 -13.62 11.85
C LEU A 347 -40.47 -13.38 13.28
N TYR A 348 -40.31 -12.16 13.80
CA TYR A 348 -40.70 -11.78 15.17
C TYR A 348 -42.11 -11.21 15.27
N LYS A 349 -42.90 -11.20 14.17
CA LYS A 349 -44.28 -10.70 14.13
C LYS A 349 -44.43 -9.28 14.69
N ILE A 350 -43.50 -8.39 14.33
CA ILE A 350 -43.43 -7.02 14.87
C ILE A 350 -44.54 -6.17 14.26
N ASN A 351 -45.52 -5.75 15.07
CA ASN A 351 -46.64 -4.93 14.63
C ASN A 351 -46.33 -3.43 14.74
N ILE A 352 -45.59 -2.90 13.77
CA ILE A 352 -45.37 -1.45 13.63
C ILE A 352 -46.50 -0.94 12.74
N GLY A 353 -47.52 -0.30 13.34
CA GLY A 353 -48.72 0.13 12.61
C GLY A 353 -48.41 0.81 11.27
N ALA A 354 -49.20 0.49 10.23
CA ALA A 354 -48.96 0.79 8.81
C ALA A 354 -48.75 2.28 8.42
N LYS A 355 -48.77 3.22 9.38
CA LYS A 355 -48.59 4.66 9.15
C LYS A 355 -47.14 5.13 9.00
N VAL A 356 -46.12 4.33 9.33
CA VAL A 356 -44.72 4.80 9.38
C VAL A 356 -43.95 4.65 8.04
N PHE A 357 -44.46 3.86 7.09
CA PHE A 357 -43.79 3.62 5.81
C PHE A 357 -44.21 4.55 4.65
N ASN A 358 -45.04 5.56 4.88
CA ASN A 358 -45.33 6.59 3.89
C ASN A 358 -44.28 7.71 3.93
N SER A 359 -43.43 7.72 2.90
CA SER A 359 -42.33 8.66 2.66
C SER A 359 -42.75 10.11 2.34
N LYS A 360 -43.92 10.58 2.80
CA LYS A 360 -44.44 11.92 2.48
C LYS A 360 -44.68 12.86 3.67
N ASP A 361 -44.64 12.40 4.92
CA ASP A 361 -45.12 13.23 6.07
C ASP A 361 -44.03 13.69 7.06
N ILE A 362 -42.74 13.65 6.73
CA ILE A 362 -41.66 14.23 7.58
C ILE A 362 -41.04 15.47 6.91
N VAL A 363 -41.90 16.32 6.34
CA VAL A 363 -41.56 17.70 5.98
C VAL A 363 -42.70 18.59 6.44
N SER A 364 -42.76 18.90 7.73
CA SER A 364 -43.40 20.11 8.29
C SER A 364 -43.43 20.01 9.81
N ALA A 365 -42.52 20.71 10.48
CA ALA A 365 -42.80 21.42 11.73
C ALA A 365 -41.57 22.23 12.17
N ASN A 366 -41.66 23.53 11.91
CA ASN A 366 -41.08 24.65 12.64
C ASN A 366 -39.59 24.97 12.45
N SER A 367 -39.39 25.68 11.33
CA SER A 367 -38.54 26.86 11.18
C SER A 367 -38.27 27.65 12.46
N VAL A 368 -37.00 27.73 12.84
CA VAL A 368 -36.42 28.91 13.48
C VAL A 368 -35.41 29.47 12.49
N ASN A 369 -35.65 30.72 12.07
CA ASN A 369 -34.83 31.48 11.13
C ASN A 369 -33.37 31.55 11.58
N ILE A 370 -32.46 30.97 10.80
CA ILE A 370 -31.06 31.39 10.73
C ILE A 370 -30.73 31.57 9.25
N GLU A 371 -30.21 32.73 8.94
CA GLU A 371 -30.04 33.30 7.61
C GLU A 371 -29.22 32.42 6.64
N ASN A 372 -29.63 32.50 5.37
CA ASN A 372 -29.10 31.77 4.22
C ASN A 372 -27.57 31.82 4.07
N SER A 373 -26.93 30.66 4.07
CA SER A 373 -25.73 30.41 3.24
C SER A 373 -25.80 29.02 2.60
N ALA A 374 -25.82 29.01 1.27
CA ALA A 374 -25.82 27.89 0.32
C ALA A 374 -25.44 26.48 0.83
N SER A 375 -26.44 25.59 0.82
CA SER A 375 -26.43 24.16 0.46
C SER A 375 -25.16 23.34 0.73
N ASP A 376 -25.13 22.58 1.83
CA ASP A 376 -24.13 21.54 2.07
C ASP A 376 -24.62 20.18 1.51
N ASN A 377 -24.34 19.95 0.23
CA ASN A 377 -24.78 18.80 -0.57
C ASN A 377 -23.97 17.51 -0.27
N GLY A 378 -23.88 17.03 0.97
CA GLY A 378 -23.25 15.72 1.25
C GLY A 378 -21.80 15.55 0.75
N VAL A 379 -21.12 16.64 0.43
CA VAL A 379 -19.72 16.67 -0.02
C VAL A 379 -18.85 16.86 1.20
N SER A 380 -17.87 15.97 1.41
CA SER A 380 -16.95 16.05 2.55
C SER A 380 -15.62 16.73 2.18
N LEU A 381 -15.14 16.53 0.95
CA LEU A 381 -13.84 17.00 0.48
C LEU A 381 -13.94 17.70 -0.90
N VAL A 382 -13.07 18.67 -1.12
CA VAL A 382 -12.91 19.35 -2.41
C VAL A 382 -11.46 19.20 -2.87
N ARG A 383 -11.28 18.61 -4.06
CA ARG A 383 -10.00 18.49 -4.77
C ARG A 383 -9.74 19.76 -5.57
N ILE A 384 -8.62 20.40 -5.31
CA ILE A 384 -8.18 21.61 -6.00
C ILE A 384 -7.05 21.17 -6.95
N LEU A 385 -7.35 21.15 -8.24
CA LEU A 385 -6.45 20.65 -9.29
C LEU A 385 -5.71 21.78 -9.98
N TRP A 386 -4.46 21.53 -10.35
CA TRP A 386 -3.71 22.37 -11.27
C TRP A 386 -2.85 21.50 -12.18
N VAL A 387 -2.43 22.07 -13.31
CA VAL A 387 -1.49 21.43 -14.23
C VAL A 387 -0.16 22.15 -14.14
N ASP A 388 0.91 21.40 -13.91
CA ASP A 388 2.26 21.98 -13.86
C ASP A 388 2.88 22.21 -15.24
N ALA A 389 4.10 22.74 -15.30
CA ALA A 389 4.79 23.03 -16.55
C ALA A 389 5.05 21.77 -17.40
N SER A 390 5.17 20.60 -16.78
CA SER A 390 5.39 19.31 -17.46
C SER A 390 4.10 18.64 -17.96
N GLY A 391 2.94 19.27 -17.74
CA GLY A 391 1.63 18.72 -18.12
C GLY A 391 1.06 17.73 -17.10
N GLN A 392 1.69 17.54 -15.94
CA GLN A 392 1.18 16.65 -14.90
C GLN A 392 0.02 17.28 -14.15
N HIS A 393 -1.03 16.50 -13.93
CA HIS A 393 -2.14 16.87 -13.08
C HIS A 393 -1.73 16.71 -11.62
N ARG A 394 -1.88 17.77 -10.84
CA ARG A 394 -1.57 17.78 -9.41
C ARG A 394 -2.79 18.22 -8.63
N CYS A 395 -2.90 17.78 -7.38
CA CYS A 395 -4.03 18.17 -6.54
C CYS A 395 -3.64 18.41 -5.08
N ARG A 396 -4.43 19.27 -4.43
CA ARG A 396 -4.55 19.34 -2.98
C ARG A 396 -6.00 19.14 -2.59
N VAL A 397 -6.24 18.40 -1.51
CA VAL A 397 -7.59 18.11 -1.03
C VAL A 397 -7.83 18.83 0.27
N VAL A 398 -8.99 19.48 0.41
CA VAL A 398 -9.39 20.17 1.64
C VAL A 398 -10.81 19.77 2.05
N PRO A 399 -11.15 19.78 3.36
CA PRO A 399 -12.52 19.63 3.80
C PRO A 399 -13.44 20.72 3.24
N VAL A 400 -14.69 20.39 2.92
CA VAL A 400 -15.68 21.31 2.33
C VAL A 400 -15.86 22.58 3.16
N LYS A 401 -15.83 22.46 4.49
CA LYS A 401 -15.91 23.61 5.41
C LYS A 401 -14.73 24.56 5.22
N ARG A 402 -13.50 24.05 5.20
CA ARG A 402 -12.30 24.88 4.93
C ARG A 402 -12.35 25.49 3.53
N PHE A 403 -12.87 24.75 2.56
CA PHE A 403 -13.06 25.27 1.20
C PHE A 403 -13.98 26.48 1.20
N ASN A 404 -15.14 26.35 1.84
CA ASN A 404 -16.17 27.38 1.93
C ASN A 404 -15.76 28.58 2.77
N ASP A 405 -15.05 28.38 3.87
CA ASP A 405 -14.71 29.44 4.82
C ASP A 405 -13.47 30.23 4.36
N VAL A 406 -12.48 29.54 3.78
CA VAL A 406 -11.13 30.10 3.55
C VAL A 406 -10.70 30.00 2.09
N VAL A 407 -10.71 28.79 1.52
CA VAL A 407 -9.99 28.55 0.26
C VAL A 407 -10.65 29.24 -0.93
N LYS A 408 -11.99 29.29 -0.99
CA LYS A 408 -12.69 29.98 -2.09
C LYS A 408 -12.33 31.47 -2.20
N LYS A 409 -11.95 32.11 -1.07
CA LYS A 409 -11.62 33.54 -1.00
C LYS A 409 -10.12 33.81 -1.03
N ASN A 410 -9.33 32.99 -0.35
CA ASN A 410 -7.90 33.25 -0.08
C ASN A 410 -6.96 32.31 -0.83
N GLY A 411 -7.50 31.26 -1.47
CA GLY A 411 -6.72 30.20 -2.10
C GLY A 411 -6.00 29.30 -1.10
N ILE A 412 -5.23 28.34 -1.62
CA ILE A 412 -4.35 27.46 -0.84
C ILE A 412 -2.89 27.70 -1.21
N GLY A 413 -2.01 27.77 -0.21
CA GLY A 413 -0.58 28.02 -0.42
C GLY A 413 0.11 26.88 -1.19
N LEU A 414 0.96 27.21 -2.16
CA LEU A 414 1.79 26.27 -2.89
C LEU A 414 3.17 26.90 -3.11
N THR A 415 4.25 26.13 -2.97
CA THR A 415 5.62 26.65 -3.16
C THR A 415 5.93 26.91 -4.63
N PHE A 416 6.76 27.92 -4.92
CA PHE A 416 7.22 28.22 -6.28
C PHE A 416 7.88 27.02 -6.98
N ALA A 417 8.63 26.20 -6.24
CA ALA A 417 9.27 24.99 -6.76
C ALA A 417 8.29 24.04 -7.46
N SER A 418 7.00 24.09 -7.14
CA SER A 418 6.01 23.17 -7.71
C SER A 418 5.84 23.33 -9.22
N MET A 419 6.17 24.50 -9.79
CA MET A 419 6.18 24.71 -11.23
C MET A 419 7.51 24.36 -11.92
N ALA A 420 8.56 24.09 -11.15
CA ALA A 420 9.84 23.62 -11.65
C ALA A 420 10.02 22.10 -11.52
N MET A 421 9.07 21.39 -10.90
CA MET A 421 9.14 19.94 -10.78
C MET A 421 9.08 19.26 -12.15
N THR A 422 9.90 18.23 -12.32
CA THR A 422 9.89 17.41 -13.54
C THR A 422 8.80 16.33 -13.46
N SER A 423 8.47 15.71 -14.59
CA SER A 423 7.54 14.58 -14.60
C SER A 423 8.14 13.27 -14.05
N SER A 424 9.44 13.25 -13.72
CA SER A 424 10.19 12.05 -13.31
C SER A 424 10.83 12.14 -11.92
N VAL A 425 10.97 13.34 -11.35
CA VAL A 425 11.62 13.56 -10.04
C VAL A 425 10.86 14.60 -9.24
N ASP A 426 10.64 14.32 -7.95
CA ASP A 426 10.09 15.26 -6.97
C ASP A 426 11.15 16.27 -6.50
N GLY A 427 11.61 17.10 -7.43
CA GLY A 427 12.56 18.19 -7.19
C GLY A 427 12.51 19.24 -8.30
N PRO A 428 12.73 20.54 -7.98
CA PRO A 428 12.78 21.58 -8.99
C PRO A 428 13.97 21.35 -9.93
N ALA A 429 13.77 21.52 -11.23
CA ALA A 429 14.86 21.48 -12.19
C ALA A 429 15.90 22.59 -11.89
N ASP A 430 17.17 22.25 -12.08
CA ASP A 430 18.28 23.19 -11.90
C ASP A 430 18.13 24.42 -12.81
N GLU A 431 18.65 25.57 -12.42
CA GLU A 431 18.62 26.83 -13.21
C GLU A 431 17.23 27.46 -13.40
N THR A 432 16.16 26.90 -12.82
CA THR A 432 14.81 27.50 -12.86
C THR A 432 14.62 28.75 -12.02
N ASN A 433 15.49 28.97 -11.03
CA ASN A 433 15.33 29.96 -9.95
C ASN A 433 14.04 29.79 -9.11
N LEU A 434 13.22 28.78 -9.40
CA LEU A 434 12.02 28.44 -8.63
C LEU A 434 12.41 27.43 -7.55
N THR A 435 12.61 27.94 -6.34
CA THR A 435 13.06 27.14 -5.19
C THR A 435 11.93 26.87 -4.21
N GLY A 436 12.23 26.15 -3.13
CA GLY A 436 11.28 25.96 -2.02
C GLY A 436 10.97 27.25 -1.25
N VAL A 437 11.67 28.36 -1.53
CA VAL A 437 11.50 29.65 -0.85
C VAL A 437 10.39 30.46 -1.54
N GLY A 438 9.36 30.82 -0.78
CA GLY A 438 8.21 31.60 -1.26
C GLY A 438 7.01 30.73 -1.63
N GLU A 439 5.84 31.36 -1.66
CA GLU A 439 4.57 30.70 -1.94
C GLU A 439 3.69 31.52 -2.90
N ILE A 440 2.97 30.80 -3.76
CA ILE A 440 1.79 31.26 -4.48
C ILE A 440 0.51 30.82 -3.77
N ARG A 441 -0.62 31.31 -4.26
CA ARG A 441 -1.98 30.87 -3.91
C ARG A 441 -2.62 30.20 -5.11
N LEU A 442 -3.06 28.97 -4.94
CA LEU A 442 -3.98 28.30 -5.86
C LEU A 442 -5.39 28.83 -5.58
N MET A 443 -5.91 29.62 -6.51
CA MET A 443 -7.24 30.22 -6.46
C MET A 443 -8.23 29.33 -7.22
N PRO A 444 -9.20 28.68 -6.56
CA PRO A 444 -10.15 27.81 -7.25
C PRO A 444 -11.06 28.61 -8.18
N ASP A 445 -11.15 28.18 -9.44
CA ASP A 445 -12.07 28.71 -10.44
C ASP A 445 -13.42 28.01 -10.30
N LEU A 446 -14.37 28.65 -9.61
CA LEU A 446 -15.66 28.05 -9.28
C LEU A 446 -16.50 27.68 -10.51
N THR A 447 -16.23 28.26 -11.68
CA THR A 447 -16.92 27.90 -12.93
C THR A 447 -16.59 26.48 -13.39
N THR A 448 -15.42 25.98 -12.98
CA THR A 448 -14.93 24.61 -13.26
C THR A 448 -15.28 23.62 -12.17
N LYS A 449 -15.97 24.05 -11.11
CA LYS A 449 -16.34 23.17 -10.00
C LYS A 449 -17.30 22.10 -10.51
N ARG A 450 -16.98 20.84 -10.25
CA ARG A 450 -17.77 19.67 -10.67
C ARG A 450 -17.82 18.66 -9.53
N ARG A 451 -18.94 17.94 -9.40
CA ARG A 451 -19.02 16.76 -8.53
C ARG A 451 -18.29 15.60 -9.18
N ILE A 452 -17.55 14.80 -8.41
CA ILE A 452 -16.77 13.68 -8.93
C ILE A 452 -17.70 12.47 -9.14
N PRO A 453 -17.94 11.99 -10.38
CA PRO A 453 -18.90 10.91 -10.63
C PRO A 453 -18.51 9.57 -9.98
N TRP A 454 -17.22 9.27 -9.88
CA TRP A 454 -16.71 8.04 -9.24
C TRP A 454 -16.48 8.19 -7.73
N MET A 455 -16.72 9.36 -7.15
CA MET A 455 -16.59 9.62 -5.72
C MET A 455 -17.56 10.72 -5.28
N GLU A 456 -18.84 10.38 -5.14
CA GLU A 456 -19.93 11.35 -5.00
C GLU A 456 -19.89 12.22 -3.73
N VAL A 457 -19.11 11.83 -2.72
CA VAL A 457 -18.85 12.63 -1.52
C VAL A 457 -17.74 13.66 -1.71
N GLU A 458 -17.21 13.80 -2.92
CA GLU A 458 -16.15 14.74 -3.25
C GLU A 458 -16.51 15.60 -4.47
N GLU A 459 -15.96 16.81 -4.48
CA GLU A 459 -15.97 17.71 -5.64
C GLU A 459 -14.55 17.95 -6.13
N MET A 460 -14.42 18.35 -7.39
CA MET A 460 -13.17 18.80 -7.99
C MET A 460 -13.34 20.19 -8.59
N VAL A 461 -12.28 20.99 -8.54
CA VAL A 461 -12.23 22.34 -9.11
C VAL A 461 -10.82 22.62 -9.62
N LEU A 462 -10.70 23.22 -10.81
CA LEU A 462 -9.42 23.69 -11.34
C LEU A 462 -9.04 25.00 -10.65
N ALA A 463 -7.74 25.24 -10.49
CA ALA A 463 -7.23 26.44 -9.84
C ALA A 463 -6.27 27.23 -10.72
N ASP A 464 -6.39 28.55 -10.62
CA ASP A 464 -5.42 29.51 -11.15
C ASP A 464 -4.31 29.74 -10.12
N MET A 465 -3.10 30.06 -10.59
CA MET A 465 -1.96 30.34 -9.72
C MET A 465 -1.77 31.84 -9.59
N HIS A 466 -1.74 32.33 -8.35
CA HIS A 466 -1.65 33.75 -8.03
C HIS A 466 -0.49 34.02 -7.09
N LEU A 467 0.23 35.15 -7.23
CA LEU A 467 1.22 35.57 -6.23
C LEU A 467 0.53 35.87 -4.90
N ARG A 468 -0.60 36.58 -4.97
CA ARG A 468 -1.50 36.90 -3.87
C ARG A 468 -2.93 36.84 -4.38
N PRO A 469 -3.96 36.64 -3.54
CA PRO A 469 -5.35 36.58 -4.01
C PRO A 469 -5.69 37.79 -4.89
N GLY A 470 -6.15 37.54 -6.12
CA GLY A 470 -6.43 38.58 -7.13
C GLY A 470 -5.27 38.97 -8.05
N GLU A 471 -4.02 38.58 -7.74
CA GLU A 471 -2.83 38.88 -8.54
C GLU A 471 -2.32 37.61 -9.25
N ALA A 472 -2.71 37.43 -10.51
CA ALA A 472 -2.34 36.24 -11.30
C ALA A 472 -0.82 36.13 -11.47
N TRP A 473 -0.27 34.94 -11.26
CA TRP A 473 1.15 34.66 -11.42
C TRP A 473 1.48 34.37 -12.88
N GLU A 474 2.61 34.89 -13.35
CA GLU A 474 3.01 34.79 -14.76
C GLU A 474 3.28 33.34 -15.21
N TYR A 475 3.63 32.45 -14.29
CA TYR A 475 3.89 31.03 -14.56
C TYR A 475 2.59 30.19 -14.62
N CYS A 476 1.41 30.77 -14.44
CA CYS A 476 0.14 30.04 -14.48
C CYS A 476 -0.23 29.63 -15.93
N PRO A 477 -0.32 28.33 -16.27
CA PRO A 477 -0.64 27.90 -17.63
C PRO A 477 -2.04 28.34 -18.11
N ARG A 478 -3.05 28.27 -17.22
CA ARG A 478 -4.43 28.67 -17.52
C ARG A 478 -4.52 30.16 -17.86
N GLU A 479 -3.83 31.00 -17.09
CA GLU A 479 -3.78 32.44 -17.33
C GLU A 479 -3.03 32.78 -18.63
N ALA A 480 -1.96 32.06 -18.96
CA ALA A 480 -1.24 32.25 -20.22
C ALA A 480 -2.17 32.04 -21.43
N LEU A 481 -2.95 30.95 -21.44
CA LEU A 481 -3.94 30.70 -22.50
C LEU A 481 -5.01 31.79 -22.54
N ARG A 482 -5.52 32.21 -21.37
CA ARG A 482 -6.55 33.25 -21.25
C ARG A 482 -6.09 34.59 -21.85
N ARG A 483 -4.83 34.99 -21.58
CA ARG A 483 -4.25 36.23 -22.11
C ARG A 483 -4.14 36.21 -23.63
N VAL A 484 -3.59 35.14 -24.21
CA VAL A 484 -3.43 35.03 -25.67
C VAL A 484 -4.80 34.92 -26.36
N SER A 485 -5.76 34.20 -25.76
CA SER A 485 -7.14 34.14 -26.26
C SER A 485 -7.80 35.52 -26.27
N LYS A 486 -7.56 36.33 -25.22
CA LYS A 486 -8.02 37.71 -25.15
C LYS A 486 -7.43 38.58 -26.26
N VAL A 487 -6.14 38.41 -26.59
CA VAL A 487 -5.51 39.14 -27.71
C VAL A 487 -6.21 38.82 -29.04
N LEU A 488 -6.47 37.54 -29.33
CA LEU A 488 -7.20 37.15 -30.56
C LEU A 488 -8.59 37.82 -30.61
N LYS A 489 -9.29 37.87 -29.46
CA LYS A 489 -10.62 38.47 -29.37
C LYS A 489 -10.59 39.99 -29.50
N ASP A 490 -9.67 40.67 -28.81
CA ASP A 490 -9.59 42.13 -28.78
C ASP A 490 -9.10 42.70 -30.13
N GLU A 491 -8.10 42.06 -30.77
CA GLU A 491 -7.51 42.56 -32.02
C GLU A 491 -8.28 42.15 -33.27
N PHE A 492 -8.87 40.95 -33.29
CA PHE A 492 -9.48 40.39 -34.50
C PHE A 492 -10.98 40.06 -34.34
N ASN A 493 -11.54 40.20 -33.13
CA ASN A 493 -12.91 39.79 -32.80
C ASN A 493 -13.18 38.29 -33.07
N LEU A 494 -12.15 37.45 -32.96
CA LEU A 494 -12.23 36.01 -33.21
C LEU A 494 -12.15 35.21 -31.91
N VAL A 495 -12.75 34.02 -31.91
CA VAL A 495 -12.62 33.01 -30.86
C VAL A 495 -12.17 31.70 -31.50
N MET A 496 -11.15 31.07 -30.93
CA MET A 496 -10.72 29.73 -31.37
C MET A 496 -11.48 28.66 -30.58
N ASN A 497 -12.15 27.78 -31.31
CA ASN A 497 -12.68 26.54 -30.76
C ASN A 497 -11.68 25.41 -30.98
N ALA A 498 -11.58 24.51 -30.00
CA ALA A 498 -10.74 23.32 -30.06
C ALA A 498 -11.52 22.05 -29.67
N GLY A 499 -11.24 20.93 -30.33
CA GLY A 499 -11.65 19.58 -29.95
C GLY A 499 -10.43 18.67 -29.88
N PHE A 500 -10.47 17.63 -29.04
CA PHE A 500 -9.34 16.74 -28.83
C PHE A 500 -9.73 15.29 -29.13
N GLU A 501 -8.95 14.63 -29.97
CA GLU A 501 -8.90 13.17 -30.07
C GLU A 501 -7.85 12.70 -29.07
N ASN A 502 -8.22 11.96 -28.04
CA ASN A 502 -7.31 11.60 -26.95
C ASN A 502 -7.06 10.09 -26.96
N GLU A 503 -5.89 9.69 -27.45
CA GLU A 503 -5.47 8.30 -27.49
C GLU A 503 -4.77 7.88 -26.19
N PHE A 504 -4.99 6.64 -25.76
CA PHE A 504 -4.37 6.08 -24.57
C PHE A 504 -4.29 4.56 -24.63
N VAL A 505 -3.39 3.99 -23.83
CA VAL A 505 -3.24 2.54 -23.70
C VAL A 505 -3.76 2.09 -22.33
N LEU A 506 -4.56 1.02 -22.34
CA LEU A 506 -5.00 0.32 -21.13
C LEU A 506 -4.11 -0.90 -20.88
N LEU A 507 -3.53 -0.95 -19.68
CA LEU A 507 -2.61 -1.99 -19.26
C LEU A 507 -3.16 -2.76 -18.06
N LYS A 508 -3.06 -4.08 -18.09
CA LYS A 508 -3.32 -4.97 -16.95
C LYS A 508 -2.01 -5.41 -16.33
N SER A 509 -1.99 -5.42 -15.01
CA SER A 509 -0.90 -6.03 -14.24
C SER A 509 -1.02 -7.55 -14.31
N VAL A 510 0.04 -8.21 -14.76
CA VAL A 510 0.13 -9.67 -14.84
C VAL A 510 1.41 -10.09 -14.12
N ALA A 511 1.26 -10.95 -13.13
CA ALA A 511 2.42 -11.59 -12.50
C ALA A 511 2.99 -12.66 -13.44
N LYS A 512 4.12 -12.36 -14.07
CA LYS A 512 4.85 -13.28 -14.93
C LYS A 512 6.22 -13.55 -14.29
N GLU A 513 6.52 -14.83 -14.05
CA GLU A 513 7.78 -15.25 -13.40
C GLU A 513 8.06 -14.57 -12.03
N GLY A 514 7.02 -14.22 -11.28
CA GLY A 514 7.15 -13.59 -9.95
C GLY A 514 7.48 -12.09 -10.00
N LYS A 515 7.46 -11.48 -11.18
CA LYS A 515 7.51 -10.02 -11.37
C LYS A 515 6.19 -9.52 -11.93
N GLU A 516 5.82 -8.34 -11.49
CA GLU A 516 4.68 -7.61 -12.05
C GLU A 516 5.08 -7.05 -13.42
N GLU A 517 4.39 -7.49 -14.47
CA GLU A 517 4.50 -6.94 -15.83
C GLU A 517 3.18 -6.26 -16.22
N TRP A 518 3.28 -5.09 -16.85
CA TRP A 518 2.12 -4.38 -17.40
C TRP A 518 1.95 -4.73 -18.88
N LEU A 519 0.86 -5.43 -19.20
CA LEU A 519 0.57 -5.88 -20.56
C LEU A 519 -0.69 -5.17 -21.09
N PRO A 520 -0.76 -4.87 -22.39
CA PRO A 520 -2.00 -4.42 -23.03
C PRO A 520 -3.19 -5.34 -22.70
N ILE A 521 -4.37 -4.75 -22.53
CA ILE A 521 -5.57 -5.54 -22.22
C ILE A 521 -5.99 -6.44 -23.38
N ASP A 522 -5.78 -5.97 -24.61
CA ASP A 522 -6.06 -6.67 -25.86
C ASP A 522 -4.93 -6.47 -26.90
N SER A 523 -5.09 -7.10 -28.06
CA SER A 523 -4.19 -6.96 -29.22
C SER A 523 -4.96 -7.01 -30.54
N ALA A 524 -6.21 -6.55 -30.52
CA ALA A 524 -7.10 -6.61 -31.67
C ALA A 524 -6.72 -5.52 -32.70
N PRO A 525 -7.09 -5.69 -33.98
CA PRO A 525 -6.77 -4.70 -35.00
C PRO A 525 -7.62 -3.43 -34.85
N TYR A 526 -7.15 -2.35 -35.50
CA TYR A 526 -7.83 -1.05 -35.60
C TYR A 526 -9.33 -1.18 -35.89
N CYS A 527 -10.15 -0.44 -35.14
CA CYS A 527 -11.62 -0.39 -35.26
C CYS A 527 -12.33 -1.75 -35.19
N SER A 528 -11.71 -2.76 -34.55
CA SER A 528 -12.36 -4.07 -34.38
C SER A 528 -13.43 -4.04 -33.27
N ALA A 529 -14.57 -4.68 -33.54
CA ALA A 529 -15.63 -4.87 -32.53
C ALA A 529 -15.09 -5.61 -31.29
N SER A 530 -14.26 -6.64 -31.48
CA SER A 530 -13.63 -7.37 -30.37
C SER A 530 -12.67 -6.53 -29.53
N GLY A 531 -11.96 -5.58 -30.15
CA GLY A 531 -11.10 -4.63 -29.44
C GLY A 531 -11.95 -3.70 -28.57
N TYR A 532 -13.01 -3.13 -29.15
CA TYR A 532 -13.98 -2.33 -28.40
C TYR A 532 -14.62 -3.12 -27.25
N ASP A 533 -15.12 -4.32 -27.50
CA ASP A 533 -15.77 -5.18 -26.50
C ASP A 533 -14.85 -5.49 -25.31
N SER A 534 -13.54 -5.56 -25.53
CA SER A 534 -12.56 -5.78 -24.46
C SER A 534 -12.47 -4.63 -23.44
N ALA A 535 -12.85 -3.42 -23.85
CA ALA A 535 -12.86 -2.21 -23.03
C ALA A 535 -14.28 -1.63 -22.81
N ALA A 536 -15.32 -2.27 -23.36
CA ALA A 536 -16.69 -1.75 -23.32
C ALA A 536 -17.18 -1.41 -21.90
N PRO A 537 -16.97 -2.24 -20.85
CA PRO A 537 -17.38 -1.87 -19.48
C PRO A 537 -16.75 -0.56 -18.98
N ILE A 538 -15.49 -0.33 -19.36
CA ILE A 538 -14.75 0.89 -19.00
C ILE A 538 -15.31 2.07 -19.78
N PHE A 539 -15.58 1.90 -21.08
CA PHE A 539 -16.15 2.97 -21.90
C PHE A 539 -17.55 3.39 -21.48
N HIS A 540 -18.42 2.44 -21.12
CA HIS A 540 -19.75 2.78 -20.61
C HIS A 540 -19.66 3.69 -19.38
N GLU A 541 -18.77 3.39 -18.44
CA GLU A 541 -18.55 4.24 -17.26
C GLU A 541 -17.85 5.56 -17.61
N VAL A 542 -16.86 5.56 -18.50
CA VAL A 542 -16.15 6.78 -18.94
C VAL A 542 -17.12 7.74 -19.61
N VAL A 543 -17.93 7.27 -20.56
CA VAL A 543 -18.92 8.09 -21.25
C VAL A 543 -19.97 8.63 -20.27
N ALA A 544 -20.50 7.78 -19.39
CA ALA A 544 -21.47 8.22 -18.38
C ALA A 544 -20.89 9.30 -17.44
N ALA A 545 -19.64 9.11 -16.97
CA ALA A 545 -18.97 10.08 -16.12
C ALA A 545 -18.67 11.40 -16.85
N LEU A 546 -18.22 11.36 -18.11
CA LEU A 546 -18.00 12.56 -18.93
C LEU A 546 -19.30 13.31 -19.19
N GLN A 547 -20.39 12.59 -19.47
CA GLN A 547 -21.72 13.18 -19.64
C GLN A 547 -22.19 13.89 -18.37
N LEU A 548 -21.99 13.30 -17.19
CA LEU A 548 -22.30 13.95 -15.91
C LEU A 548 -21.45 15.21 -15.64
N LEU A 549 -20.27 15.31 -16.27
CA LEU A 549 -19.40 16.48 -16.22
C LEU A 549 -19.72 17.52 -17.30
N ASN A 550 -20.76 17.29 -18.13
CA ASN A 550 -21.12 18.07 -19.31
C ASN A 550 -20.01 18.12 -20.38
N ILE A 551 -19.32 17.00 -20.58
CA ILE A 551 -18.30 16.83 -21.62
C ILE A 551 -18.86 15.86 -22.65
N THR A 552 -19.08 16.36 -23.87
CA THR A 552 -19.56 15.54 -25.00
C THR A 552 -18.46 14.62 -25.49
N VAL A 553 -18.80 13.35 -25.69
CA VAL A 553 -17.97 12.37 -26.41
C VAL A 553 -18.59 12.18 -27.79
N GLU A 554 -17.83 12.52 -28.83
CA GLU A 554 -18.28 12.41 -30.23
C GLU A 554 -18.06 11.00 -30.77
N GLN A 555 -16.91 10.41 -30.44
CA GLN A 555 -16.51 9.10 -30.94
C GLN A 555 -15.60 8.40 -29.94
N LEU A 556 -15.64 7.08 -29.96
CA LEU A 556 -14.73 6.20 -29.25
C LEU A 556 -14.51 4.93 -30.08
N HIS A 557 -13.28 4.42 -30.10
CA HIS A 557 -12.95 3.19 -30.82
C HIS A 557 -11.63 2.56 -30.33
N ALA A 558 -11.42 1.30 -30.70
CA ALA A 558 -10.13 0.63 -30.56
C ALA A 558 -9.17 1.15 -31.63
N GLU A 559 -7.98 1.56 -31.20
CA GLU A 559 -6.97 2.13 -32.07
C GLU A 559 -6.00 1.06 -32.60
N ALA A 560 -5.06 1.44 -33.46
CA ALA A 560 -4.22 0.49 -34.18
C ALA A 560 -3.14 -0.19 -33.31
N GLY A 561 -2.77 0.39 -32.16
CA GLY A 561 -1.84 -0.20 -31.20
C GLY A 561 -2.51 -1.19 -30.24
N LYS A 562 -1.73 -2.11 -29.65
CA LYS A 562 -2.26 -3.12 -28.71
C LYS A 562 -2.77 -2.48 -27.43
N GLY A 563 -4.02 -2.74 -27.05
CA GLY A 563 -4.61 -2.12 -25.87
C GLY A 563 -4.82 -0.62 -26.01
N GLN A 564 -4.71 -0.07 -27.22
CA GLN A 564 -4.82 1.34 -27.49
C GLN A 564 -6.26 1.70 -27.88
N PHE A 565 -6.71 2.83 -27.39
CA PHE A 565 -8.04 3.33 -27.60
C PHE A 565 -8.03 4.84 -27.79
N GLU A 566 -9.04 5.35 -28.48
CA GLU A 566 -9.26 6.78 -28.65
C GLU A 566 -10.62 7.20 -28.11
N VAL A 567 -10.65 8.35 -27.43
CA VAL A 567 -11.90 9.06 -27.09
C VAL A 567 -11.82 10.48 -27.67
N ALA A 568 -12.69 10.77 -28.63
CA ALA A 568 -12.83 12.08 -29.24
C ALA A 568 -13.86 12.93 -28.49
N LEU A 569 -13.42 14.11 -28.03
CA LEU A 569 -14.23 15.05 -27.27
C LEU A 569 -14.84 16.13 -28.17
N GLY A 570 -16.07 16.54 -27.84
CA GLY A 570 -16.75 17.65 -28.54
C GLY A 570 -15.97 18.96 -28.45
N HIS A 571 -16.12 19.81 -29.46
CA HIS A 571 -15.40 21.08 -29.53
C HIS A 571 -16.07 22.19 -28.74
N THR A 572 -15.28 23.08 -28.13
CA THR A 572 -15.76 24.31 -27.48
C THR A 572 -14.66 25.37 -27.52
N ALA A 573 -14.86 26.52 -26.88
CA ALA A 573 -13.83 27.56 -26.76
C ALA A 573 -12.56 26.96 -26.14
N CYS A 574 -11.40 27.26 -26.73
CA CYS A 574 -10.12 26.59 -26.42
C CYS A 574 -9.74 26.52 -24.93
N THR A 575 -10.10 27.53 -24.11
CA THR A 575 -9.91 27.50 -22.65
C THR A 575 -10.73 26.40 -21.99
N CYS A 576 -12.01 26.28 -22.37
CA CYS A 576 -12.91 25.25 -21.86
C CYS A 576 -12.50 23.87 -22.40
N SER A 577 -12.01 23.78 -23.65
CA SER A 577 -11.53 22.52 -24.22
C SER A 577 -10.30 21.98 -23.47
N ALA A 578 -9.38 22.86 -23.05
CA ALA A 578 -8.25 22.46 -22.23
C ALA A 578 -8.68 21.95 -20.85
N ASP A 579 -9.61 22.64 -20.20
CA ASP A 579 -10.21 22.20 -18.92
C ASP A 579 -10.90 20.82 -19.10
N ASN A 580 -11.67 20.64 -20.18
CA ASN A 580 -12.35 19.38 -20.52
C ASN A 580 -11.37 18.22 -20.74
N LEU A 581 -10.24 18.46 -21.42
CA LEU A 581 -9.21 17.45 -21.62
C LEU A 581 -8.57 17.00 -20.29
N VAL A 582 -8.34 17.94 -19.38
CA VAL A 582 -7.83 17.63 -18.03
C VAL A 582 -8.82 16.75 -17.27
N PHE A 583 -10.11 17.12 -17.25
CA PHE A 583 -11.15 16.30 -16.61
C PHE A 583 -11.29 14.94 -17.28
N ALA A 584 -11.23 14.87 -18.61
CA ALA A 584 -11.38 13.61 -19.33
C ALA A 584 -10.27 12.61 -19.01
N ARG A 585 -9.03 13.08 -18.93
CA ARG A 585 -7.89 12.24 -18.51
C ARG A 585 -8.01 11.79 -17.05
N GLU A 586 -8.53 12.64 -16.14
CA GLU A 586 -8.81 12.22 -14.75
C GLU A 586 -9.89 11.13 -14.70
N VAL A 587 -10.97 11.28 -15.46
CA VAL A 587 -12.06 10.30 -15.57
C VAL A 587 -11.52 8.96 -16.06
N ILE A 588 -10.80 8.96 -17.19
CA ILE A 588 -10.23 7.75 -17.79
C ILE A 588 -9.27 7.06 -16.81
N ARG A 589 -8.38 7.81 -16.15
CA ARG A 589 -7.43 7.22 -15.17
C ARG A 589 -8.14 6.67 -13.94
N ALA A 590 -9.17 7.36 -13.44
CA ALA A 590 -9.91 6.93 -12.25
C ALA A 590 -10.71 5.66 -12.51
N ILE A 591 -11.41 5.60 -13.64
CA ILE A 591 -12.23 4.44 -14.01
C ILE A 591 -11.33 3.26 -14.38
N ALA A 592 -10.26 3.45 -15.16
CA ALA A 592 -9.29 2.38 -15.42
C ALA A 592 -8.74 1.78 -14.11
N ARG A 593 -8.38 2.64 -13.12
CA ARG A 593 -7.93 2.19 -11.80
C ARG A 593 -9.01 1.43 -11.02
N LYS A 594 -10.27 1.86 -11.10
CA LYS A 594 -11.42 1.15 -10.51
C LYS A 594 -11.53 -0.29 -11.07
N HIS A 595 -11.18 -0.47 -12.34
CA HIS A 595 -11.15 -1.76 -13.02
C HIS A 595 -9.82 -2.53 -12.89
N GLY A 596 -8.91 -2.10 -11.99
CA GLY A 596 -7.61 -2.77 -11.78
C GLY A 596 -6.61 -2.59 -12.93
N LEU A 597 -6.84 -1.60 -13.80
CA LEU A 597 -6.02 -1.29 -14.96
C LEU A 597 -5.26 0.03 -14.79
N LEU A 598 -4.21 0.19 -15.59
CA LEU A 598 -3.46 1.42 -15.74
C LEU A 598 -3.76 2.04 -17.11
N ALA A 599 -4.36 3.23 -17.13
CA ALA A 599 -4.45 4.05 -18.33
C ALA A 599 -3.22 4.96 -18.46
N THR A 600 -2.54 4.89 -19.61
CA THR A 600 -1.37 5.72 -19.92
C THR A 600 -1.55 6.50 -21.22
N PHE A 601 -1.17 7.78 -21.19
CA PHE A 601 -1.24 8.72 -22.33
C PHE A 601 0.16 9.02 -22.88
N VAL A 602 1.15 8.18 -22.54
CA VAL A 602 2.53 8.39 -23.01
C VAL A 602 2.58 8.21 -24.52
N PRO A 603 3.21 9.11 -25.29
CA PRO A 603 3.15 9.10 -26.75
C PRO A 603 3.71 7.84 -27.41
N LYS A 604 4.58 7.11 -26.70
CA LYS A 604 5.15 5.85 -27.17
C LYS A 604 5.34 4.91 -25.98
N TYR A 605 4.36 4.05 -25.72
CA TYR A 605 4.44 3.07 -24.63
C TYR A 605 5.39 1.91 -24.96
N ALA A 606 5.26 1.33 -26.16
CA ALA A 606 6.12 0.25 -26.66
C ALA A 606 6.86 0.69 -27.92
N LEU A 607 8.16 0.37 -28.02
CA LEU A 607 8.99 0.81 -29.16
C LEU A 607 8.59 0.13 -30.47
N ASP A 608 8.04 -1.08 -30.40
CA ASP A 608 7.63 -1.92 -31.52
C ASP A 608 6.14 -1.80 -31.88
N ASP A 609 5.41 -0.87 -31.25
CA ASP A 609 3.97 -0.67 -31.46
C ASP A 609 3.66 0.77 -31.91
N ILE A 610 2.41 1.10 -32.23
CA ILE A 610 1.99 2.44 -32.66
C ILE A 610 2.01 3.43 -31.47
N GLY A 611 2.20 4.71 -31.76
CA GLY A 611 2.23 5.78 -30.75
C GLY A 611 0.84 6.28 -30.39
N SER A 612 0.72 7.00 -29.27
CA SER A 612 -0.54 7.64 -28.84
C SER A 612 -0.51 9.15 -29.05
N GLY A 613 -1.38 9.63 -29.91
CA GLY A 613 -1.62 11.05 -30.17
C GLY A 613 -2.60 11.70 -29.21
N SER A 614 -2.64 13.03 -29.24
CA SER A 614 -3.75 13.80 -28.68
C SER A 614 -4.14 14.89 -29.69
N HIS A 615 -4.57 14.49 -30.89
CA HIS A 615 -4.76 15.42 -32.01
C HIS A 615 -5.72 16.55 -31.64
N VAL A 616 -5.42 17.75 -32.14
CA VAL A 616 -6.22 18.95 -31.84
C VAL A 616 -6.91 19.43 -33.11
N HIS A 617 -8.22 19.42 -33.08
CA HIS A 617 -9.06 20.02 -34.11
C HIS A 617 -9.31 21.47 -33.74
N ILE A 618 -8.95 22.42 -34.61
CA ILE A 618 -9.15 23.85 -34.37
C ILE A 618 -10.02 24.50 -35.46
N SER A 619 -10.82 25.46 -35.03
CA SER A 619 -11.62 26.34 -35.90
C SER A 619 -11.69 27.76 -35.33
N LEU A 620 -11.87 28.76 -36.20
CA LEU A 620 -12.09 30.15 -35.79
C LEU A 620 -13.56 30.53 -35.95
N TRP A 621 -14.06 31.29 -34.98
CA TRP A 621 -15.45 31.69 -34.91
C TRP A 621 -15.56 33.20 -34.70
N GLN A 622 -16.52 33.81 -35.38
CA GLN A 622 -16.89 35.21 -35.22
C GLN A 622 -18.40 35.29 -35.06
N SER A 623 -18.87 35.93 -34.00
CA SER A 623 -20.31 36.12 -33.72
C SER A 623 -21.15 34.84 -33.76
N GLY A 624 -20.57 33.69 -33.42
CA GLY A 624 -21.26 32.40 -33.41
C GLY A 624 -21.23 31.63 -34.74
N GLU A 625 -20.54 32.14 -35.75
CA GLU A 625 -20.36 31.47 -37.05
C GLU A 625 -18.90 31.03 -37.25
N ASN A 626 -18.70 29.86 -37.87
CA ASN A 626 -17.36 29.35 -38.19
C ASN A 626 -16.81 30.09 -39.42
N VAL A 627 -15.72 30.82 -39.25
CA VAL A 627 -15.11 31.68 -40.28
C VAL A 627 -13.94 31.02 -41.00
N PHE A 628 -13.64 29.74 -40.79
CA PHE A 628 -12.68 29.02 -41.64
C PHE A 628 -13.24 28.70 -43.03
N MET A 629 -14.56 28.51 -43.15
CA MET A 629 -15.19 28.15 -44.41
C MET A 629 -15.23 29.33 -45.38
N ALA A 630 -14.85 29.09 -46.63
CA ALA A 630 -14.98 30.06 -47.71
C ALA A 630 -16.45 30.38 -48.04
N SER A 631 -16.78 31.66 -48.28
CA SER A 631 -18.11 32.12 -48.70
C SER A 631 -18.09 32.63 -50.15
N GLY A 632 -18.03 31.71 -51.12
CA GLY A 632 -18.07 32.04 -52.56
C GLY A 632 -17.18 31.16 -53.43
N SER A 633 -17.20 31.38 -54.75
CA SER A 633 -16.48 30.56 -55.75
C SER A 633 -15.03 31.00 -56.03
N SER A 634 -14.50 32.01 -55.33
CA SER A 634 -13.17 32.60 -55.63
C SER A 634 -12.06 32.24 -54.63
N TYR A 635 -12.28 31.30 -53.71
CA TYR A 635 -11.31 30.96 -52.67
C TYR A 635 -10.51 29.72 -53.07
N SER A 636 -9.20 29.87 -53.23
CA SER A 636 -8.26 28.76 -53.42
C SER A 636 -8.34 27.83 -52.21
N HIS A 637 -8.64 26.55 -52.45
CA HIS A 637 -8.65 25.47 -51.45
C HIS A 637 -9.80 25.45 -50.43
N GLY A 638 -10.85 26.26 -50.62
CA GLY A 638 -12.10 26.16 -49.82
C GLY A 638 -12.02 26.69 -48.39
N ILE A 639 -11.00 27.52 -48.13
CA ILE A 639 -10.75 28.20 -46.86
C ILE A 639 -10.92 29.72 -47.03
N SER A 640 -11.32 30.41 -45.97
CA SER A 640 -11.32 31.87 -45.92
C SER A 640 -9.90 32.45 -45.79
N THR A 641 -9.72 33.72 -46.18
CA THR A 641 -8.46 34.45 -46.01
C THR A 641 -7.99 34.47 -44.55
N VAL A 642 -8.90 34.69 -43.61
CA VAL A 642 -8.58 34.70 -42.18
C VAL A 642 -8.13 33.33 -41.67
N GLY A 643 -8.73 32.24 -42.19
CA GLY A 643 -8.32 30.89 -41.87
C GLY A 643 -6.95 30.55 -42.44
N GLU A 644 -6.69 30.98 -43.68
CA GLU A 644 -5.41 30.81 -44.35
C GLU A 644 -4.28 31.52 -43.57
N GLU A 645 -4.46 32.80 -43.28
CA GLU A 645 -3.47 33.61 -42.57
C GLU A 645 -3.15 33.05 -41.18
N PHE A 646 -4.17 32.67 -40.43
CA PHE A 646 -3.99 32.06 -39.12
C PHE A 646 -3.22 30.74 -39.23
N MET A 647 -3.62 29.83 -40.12
CA MET A 647 -3.00 28.53 -40.24
C MET A 647 -1.60 28.59 -40.87
N ALA A 648 -1.30 29.59 -41.69
CA ALA A 648 0.05 29.85 -42.18
C ALA A 648 1.00 30.18 -41.02
N GLY A 649 0.55 30.99 -40.06
CA GLY A 649 1.24 31.23 -38.80
C GLY A 649 1.49 29.93 -38.02
N VAL A 650 0.45 29.11 -37.83
CA VAL A 650 0.54 27.82 -37.12
C VAL A 650 1.55 26.88 -37.81
N LEU A 651 1.43 26.63 -39.11
CA LEU A 651 2.30 25.73 -39.88
C LEU A 651 3.78 26.14 -39.78
N ILE A 652 4.06 27.43 -39.90
CA ILE A 652 5.43 27.95 -39.89
C ILE A 652 6.01 27.92 -38.47
N ILE A 653 5.20 28.20 -37.45
CA ILE A 653 5.68 28.49 -36.08
C ILE A 653 5.54 27.30 -35.14
N SER A 654 4.37 26.67 -35.02
CA SER A 654 4.04 25.71 -33.95
C SER A 654 4.66 24.32 -34.12
N LEU A 655 4.79 23.84 -35.36
CA LEU A 655 5.31 22.49 -35.66
C LEU A 655 6.79 22.31 -35.31
N GLN A 656 7.55 23.39 -35.13
CA GLN A 656 8.97 23.30 -34.79
C GLN A 656 9.24 23.04 -33.30
N PHE A 657 8.19 22.91 -32.48
CA PHE A 657 8.32 22.75 -31.03
C PHE A 657 8.02 21.35 -30.51
N TRP A 658 7.47 20.47 -31.37
CA TRP A 658 7.13 19.11 -30.96
C TRP A 658 8.12 18.09 -31.51
N PRO A 659 8.84 17.36 -30.65
CA PRO A 659 9.71 16.28 -31.11
C PRO A 659 8.84 15.14 -31.68
N SER A 660 9.12 14.72 -32.90
CA SER A 660 8.45 13.58 -33.54
C SER A 660 9.45 12.48 -33.87
N GLN A 661 9.14 11.23 -33.49
CA GLN A 661 9.88 10.05 -33.95
C GLN A 661 9.50 9.64 -35.38
N HIS A 662 8.34 10.09 -35.86
CA HIS A 662 7.90 9.88 -37.23
C HIS A 662 8.50 10.95 -38.14
N GLN A 663 8.88 10.55 -39.37
CA GLN A 663 9.57 11.39 -40.35
C GLN A 663 8.63 12.42 -41.02
N PHE A 664 7.88 13.20 -40.23
CA PHE A 664 6.95 14.18 -40.77
C PHE A 664 7.70 15.38 -41.38
N GLN A 665 7.35 15.69 -42.60
CA GLN A 665 7.73 16.92 -43.29
C GLN A 665 6.72 18.01 -42.90
N ILE A 666 7.16 19.27 -42.78
CA ILE A 666 6.26 20.40 -42.52
C ILE A 666 5.45 20.65 -43.79
N VAL A 667 4.33 19.94 -43.91
CA VAL A 667 3.43 20.01 -45.07
C VAL A 667 1.99 20.09 -44.60
N LEU A 668 1.18 20.82 -45.35
CA LEU A 668 -0.27 20.82 -45.21
C LEU A 668 -0.83 19.65 -46.02
N GLY A 669 -1.69 18.84 -45.42
CA GLY A 669 -2.34 17.72 -46.09
C GLY A 669 -3.82 17.98 -46.36
N LYS A 670 -4.30 17.77 -47.59
CA LYS A 670 -5.73 17.75 -47.87
C LYS A 670 -6.30 16.37 -47.58
N GLU A 671 -7.03 16.23 -46.46
CA GLU A 671 -7.51 14.92 -45.97
C GLU A 671 -6.39 13.86 -45.78
N ASN A 672 -5.14 14.31 -45.73
CA ASN A 672 -3.97 13.44 -45.69
C ASN A 672 -3.55 13.22 -44.24
N ARG A 673 -3.83 12.01 -43.72
CA ARG A 673 -3.53 11.61 -42.33
C ARG A 673 -2.02 11.51 -42.04
N GLU A 674 -1.17 11.50 -43.06
CA GLU A 674 0.30 11.46 -42.92
C GLU A 674 0.93 12.86 -42.82
N ALA A 675 0.13 13.93 -42.94
CA ALA A 675 0.59 15.30 -42.76
C ALA A 675 0.45 15.75 -41.29
N PRO A 676 1.40 16.51 -40.74
CA PRO A 676 1.31 17.00 -39.36
C PRO A 676 0.16 18.00 -39.14
N ILE A 677 -0.27 18.68 -40.20
CA ILE A 677 -1.49 19.50 -40.24
C ILE A 677 -2.35 19.01 -41.39
N ARG A 678 -3.61 18.68 -41.10
CA ARG A 678 -4.60 18.21 -42.07
C ARG A 678 -5.78 19.18 -42.13
N THR A 679 -6.23 19.51 -43.34
CA THR A 679 -7.55 20.13 -43.52
C THR A 679 -8.63 19.06 -43.37
N ALA A 680 -9.68 19.35 -42.63
CA ALA A 680 -10.82 18.46 -42.46
C ALA A 680 -12.10 19.04 -43.09
N CYS A 681 -12.80 18.18 -43.82
CA CYS A 681 -14.13 18.35 -44.39
C CYS A 681 -15.00 17.18 -43.90
N PRO A 682 -15.50 17.24 -42.65
CA PRO A 682 -16.27 16.16 -42.06
C PRO A 682 -17.62 15.95 -42.78
N PRO A 683 -18.24 14.75 -42.64
CA PRO A 683 -19.55 14.46 -43.23
C PRO A 683 -20.59 15.52 -42.85
N GLY A 684 -21.32 16.04 -43.85
CA GLY A 684 -22.31 17.11 -43.66
C GLY A 684 -21.80 18.50 -44.07
N ILE A 685 -20.50 18.67 -44.30
CA ILE A 685 -19.92 19.86 -44.94
C ILE A 685 -19.86 19.64 -46.46
N LYS A 686 -20.10 20.69 -47.25
CA LYS A 686 -20.05 20.62 -48.70
C LYS A 686 -18.63 20.31 -49.18
N ASP A 687 -18.50 19.33 -50.07
CA ASP A 687 -17.23 18.89 -50.65
C ASP A 687 -16.36 20.06 -51.11
N GLY A 688 -15.11 20.05 -50.65
CA GLY A 688 -14.11 21.04 -51.01
C GLY A 688 -14.04 22.26 -50.07
N LEU A 689 -14.92 22.40 -49.08
CA LEU A 689 -14.77 23.40 -48.01
C LEU A 689 -13.96 22.85 -46.83
N VAL A 690 -13.27 23.75 -46.12
CA VAL A 690 -12.51 23.41 -44.91
C VAL A 690 -13.20 24.00 -43.69
N SER A 691 -13.74 23.16 -42.81
CA SER A 691 -14.40 23.62 -41.57
C SER A 691 -13.43 23.75 -40.40
N ASN A 692 -12.39 22.92 -40.36
CA ASN A 692 -11.43 22.86 -39.27
C ASN A 692 -10.08 22.28 -39.76
N PHE A 693 -9.06 22.49 -38.95
CA PHE A 693 -7.74 21.88 -39.14
C PHE A 693 -7.44 20.92 -38.00
N GLU A 694 -6.86 19.79 -38.32
CA GLU A 694 -6.37 18.78 -37.37
C GLU A 694 -4.84 18.93 -37.24
N ILE A 695 -4.37 19.22 -36.03
CA ILE A 695 -2.95 19.26 -35.68
C ILE A 695 -2.60 17.92 -35.03
N LYS A 696 -1.86 17.09 -35.77
CA LYS A 696 -1.55 15.71 -35.38
C LYS A 696 -0.29 15.57 -34.52
N SER A 697 0.54 16.61 -34.48
CA SER A 697 1.79 16.60 -33.72
C SER A 697 1.59 16.77 -32.21
N PHE A 698 0.36 16.97 -31.73
CA PHE A 698 0.07 17.15 -30.31
C PHE A 698 -0.12 15.80 -29.62
N ASP A 699 0.41 15.64 -28.40
CA ASP A 699 0.40 14.34 -27.70
C ASP A 699 -0.05 14.41 -26.23
N GLY A 700 -0.15 13.24 -25.59
CA GLY A 700 -0.63 13.09 -24.21
C GLY A 700 0.27 13.71 -23.13
N CYS A 701 1.53 14.01 -23.42
CA CYS A 701 2.47 14.68 -22.51
C CYS A 701 2.40 16.21 -22.59
N ALA A 702 1.68 16.76 -23.58
CA ALA A 702 1.41 18.18 -23.69
C ALA A 702 0.77 18.76 -22.42
N ASN A 703 1.25 19.93 -21.96
CA ASN A 703 0.40 20.80 -21.15
C ASN A 703 -0.65 21.43 -22.10
N PRO A 704 -1.96 21.13 -21.91
CA PRO A 704 -2.98 21.55 -22.86
C PRO A 704 -3.13 23.06 -22.97
N TYR A 705 -2.90 23.80 -21.87
CA TYR A 705 -2.99 25.25 -21.87
C TYR A 705 -1.84 25.90 -22.61
N LEU A 706 -0.61 25.46 -22.35
CA LEU A 706 0.59 26.02 -23.01
C LEU A 706 0.63 25.66 -24.49
N GLY A 707 0.24 24.43 -24.85
CA GLY A 707 0.19 23.99 -26.25
C GLY A 707 -0.83 24.79 -27.07
N LEU A 708 -2.05 24.99 -26.56
CA LEU A 708 -3.04 25.84 -27.23
C LEU A 708 -2.63 27.32 -27.26
N ALA A 709 -1.97 27.82 -26.21
CA ALA A 709 -1.46 29.18 -26.18
C ALA A 709 -0.40 29.41 -27.27
N ALA A 710 0.47 28.41 -27.50
CA ALA A 710 1.45 28.45 -28.57
C ALA A 710 0.80 28.43 -29.97
N ILE A 711 -0.24 27.61 -30.16
CA ILE A 711 -1.02 27.57 -31.42
C ILE A 711 -1.69 28.93 -31.68
N LEU A 712 -2.35 29.50 -30.67
CA LEU A 712 -2.98 30.82 -30.79
C LEU A 712 -1.96 31.93 -31.08
N ALA A 713 -0.84 31.95 -30.37
CA ALA A 713 0.19 32.97 -30.58
C ALA A 713 0.78 32.87 -32.00
N ALA A 714 1.02 31.66 -32.48
CA ALA A 714 1.46 31.41 -33.85
C ALA A 714 0.42 31.89 -34.88
N GLY A 715 -0.86 31.59 -34.68
CA GLY A 715 -1.91 32.01 -35.59
C GLY A 715 -2.16 33.52 -35.58
N ILE A 716 -2.06 34.18 -34.42
CA ILE A 716 -2.10 35.65 -34.31
C ILE A 716 -0.93 36.28 -35.10
N ASP A 717 0.27 35.70 -35.06
CA ASP A 717 1.39 36.17 -35.90
C ASP A 717 1.06 36.08 -37.39
N GLY A 718 0.45 34.96 -37.80
CA GLY A 718 0.00 34.72 -39.16
C GLY A 718 -0.99 35.79 -39.64
N LEU A 719 -1.98 36.12 -38.81
CA LEU A 719 -2.95 37.19 -39.06
C LEU A 719 -2.29 38.57 -39.15
N ARG A 720 -1.41 38.92 -38.19
CA ARG A 720 -0.73 40.23 -38.18
C ARG A 720 0.18 40.45 -39.37
N ARG A 721 0.77 39.38 -39.89
CA ARG A 721 1.72 39.42 -41.01
C ARG A 721 1.09 39.06 -42.35
N HIS A 722 -0.20 38.74 -42.38
CA HIS A 722 -0.93 38.31 -43.57
C HIS A 722 -0.19 37.18 -44.32
N LEU A 723 0.18 36.12 -43.61
CA LEU A 723 0.94 35.01 -44.18
C LEU A 723 0.06 34.15 -45.08
N SER A 724 0.62 33.60 -46.16
CA SER A 724 -0.10 32.68 -47.05
C SER A 724 0.27 31.23 -46.73
N LEU A 725 -0.69 30.32 -46.88
CA LEU A 725 -0.42 28.89 -46.75
C LEU A 725 0.32 28.38 -47.99
N PRO A 726 1.25 27.42 -47.84
CA PRO A 726 1.78 26.70 -48.98
C PRO A 726 0.73 25.75 -49.56
N GLU A 727 0.91 25.37 -50.82
CA GLU A 727 0.03 24.42 -51.50
C GLU A 727 -0.06 23.08 -50.72
N PRO A 728 -1.28 22.54 -50.52
CA PRO A 728 -1.46 21.25 -49.87
C PRO A 728 -0.82 20.11 -50.65
N VAL A 729 -0.31 19.12 -49.93
CA VAL A 729 0.22 17.86 -50.46
C VAL A 729 -0.87 16.79 -50.38
N ASP A 730 -1.22 16.21 -51.52
CA ASP A 730 -2.20 15.13 -51.70
C ASP A 730 -1.58 13.72 -51.76
N THR A 731 -0.25 13.63 -51.78
CA THR A 731 0.51 12.38 -51.77
C THR A 731 1.07 12.06 -50.38
N ASN A 732 1.44 10.80 -50.14
CA ASN A 732 2.08 10.44 -48.88
C ASN A 732 3.43 11.19 -48.76
N PRO A 733 3.64 12.03 -47.73
CA PRO A 733 4.85 12.83 -47.59
C PRO A 733 6.14 12.00 -47.47
N SER A 734 6.04 10.71 -47.10
CA SER A 734 7.20 9.80 -47.06
C SER A 734 7.81 9.53 -48.45
N TYR A 735 7.06 9.74 -49.52
CA TYR A 735 7.51 9.58 -50.91
C TYR A 735 8.10 10.86 -51.49
N LEU A 736 7.99 11.99 -50.78
CA LEU A 736 8.51 13.28 -51.24
C LEU A 736 10.00 13.43 -50.93
N ASP A 737 10.72 14.00 -51.89
CA ASP A 737 12.17 14.14 -51.92
C ASP A 737 12.73 14.94 -50.71
N ALA A 738 14.02 14.76 -50.37
CA ALA A 738 14.65 15.26 -49.14
C ALA A 738 14.73 16.80 -48.96
N LYS A 739 14.08 17.58 -49.83
CA LYS A 739 14.09 19.06 -49.85
C LYS A 739 13.09 19.71 -48.88
N LEU A 740 12.13 18.97 -48.34
CA LEU A 740 11.14 19.51 -47.40
C LEU A 740 11.65 19.52 -45.95
N LYS A 741 11.42 20.63 -45.24
CA LYS A 741 11.89 20.84 -43.86
C LYS A 741 11.16 19.86 -42.92
N ARG A 742 11.92 19.04 -42.19
CA ARG A 742 11.38 18.03 -41.25
C ARG A 742 11.06 18.64 -39.89
N LEU A 743 10.15 17.99 -39.15
CA LEU A 743 10.00 18.23 -37.72
C LEU A 743 11.30 17.91 -36.96
N PRO A 744 11.55 18.54 -35.80
CA PRO A 744 12.68 18.19 -34.95
C PRO A 744 12.67 16.71 -34.55
N LYS A 745 13.83 16.06 -34.57
CA LYS A 745 13.99 14.64 -34.21
C LYS A 745 14.24 14.42 -32.72
N SER A 746 14.48 15.50 -31.98
CA SER A 746 14.74 15.47 -30.55
C SER A 746 14.17 16.70 -29.85
N LEU A 747 13.97 16.57 -28.55
CA LEU A 747 13.55 17.69 -27.70
C LEU A 747 14.56 18.86 -27.78
N SER A 748 15.86 18.54 -27.84
CA SER A 748 16.94 19.53 -27.99
C SER A 748 16.83 20.33 -29.29
N GLU A 749 16.54 19.68 -30.42
CA GLU A 749 16.36 20.37 -31.70
C GLU A 749 15.12 21.29 -31.69
N SER A 750 14.04 20.83 -31.06
CA SER A 750 12.80 21.62 -30.90
C SER A 750 13.06 22.91 -30.10
N LEU A 751 13.91 22.78 -29.07
CA LEU A 751 14.32 23.88 -28.22
C LEU A 751 15.24 24.87 -28.93
N GLU A 752 16.24 24.40 -29.68
CA GLU A 752 17.11 25.28 -30.46
C GLU A 752 16.32 26.05 -31.52
N ALA A 753 15.28 25.42 -32.09
CA ALA A 753 14.37 26.09 -33.03
C ALA A 753 13.53 27.19 -32.34
N LEU A 754 13.09 26.94 -31.10
CA LEU A 754 12.44 27.96 -30.26
C LEU A 754 13.40 29.11 -29.94
N GLU A 755 14.60 28.83 -29.45
CA GLU A 755 15.60 29.84 -29.06
C GLU A 755 16.05 30.71 -30.24
N LYS A 756 16.36 30.11 -31.40
CA LYS A 756 16.80 30.85 -32.60
C LYS A 756 15.75 31.85 -33.09
N ARG A 757 14.47 31.52 -32.96
CA ARG A 757 13.36 32.42 -33.31
C ARG A 757 13.12 33.52 -32.28
N CYS A 758 13.62 33.36 -31.06
CA CYS A 758 13.58 34.40 -30.03
C CYS A 758 14.62 35.52 -30.27
N LEU A 759 15.65 35.26 -31.08
CA LEU A 759 16.81 36.16 -31.26
C LEU A 759 16.81 36.94 -32.61
N GLY A 760 15.88 36.68 -33.53
CA GLY A 760 15.77 37.37 -34.84
C GLY A 760 14.63 38.39 -34.85
N GLY A 761 14.95 39.68 -34.92
CA GLY A 761 14.06 40.79 -34.57
C GLY A 761 12.93 41.21 -35.52
N SER A 762 12.18 42.20 -35.00
CA SER A 762 11.11 43.06 -35.55
C SER A 762 9.67 42.52 -35.60
N ASN A 763 8.77 43.20 -34.88
CA ASN A 763 7.31 43.05 -34.71
C ASN A 763 6.75 41.86 -33.89
N TRP A 764 7.57 40.87 -33.53
CA TRP A 764 7.19 39.77 -32.63
C TRP A 764 7.04 40.21 -31.16
N GLU A 765 7.57 41.38 -30.77
CA GLU A 765 7.77 41.79 -29.38
C GLU A 765 6.51 41.87 -28.51
N LYS A 766 5.29 42.13 -29.02
CA LYS A 766 4.09 42.27 -28.15
C LYS A 766 3.36 40.96 -27.88
N ALA A 767 3.18 40.09 -28.90
CA ALA A 767 2.68 38.73 -28.67
C ALA A 767 3.73 37.89 -27.94
N TYR A 768 5.01 38.11 -28.27
CA TYR A 768 6.12 37.50 -27.57
C TYR A 768 6.34 38.08 -26.19
N ASP A 769 6.17 39.37 -25.86
CA ASP A 769 6.26 39.83 -24.44
C ASP A 769 5.16 39.19 -23.59
N CYS A 770 3.98 38.94 -24.18
CA CYS A 770 2.91 38.20 -23.52
C CYS A 770 3.32 36.73 -23.30
N TYR A 771 3.88 36.08 -24.33
CA TYR A 771 4.46 34.74 -24.23
C TYR A 771 5.69 34.69 -23.33
N LYS A 772 6.55 35.72 -23.29
CA LYS A 772 7.86 35.82 -22.62
C LYS A 772 7.74 36.16 -21.14
N ARG A 773 6.75 36.99 -20.76
CA ARG A 773 6.32 37.12 -19.37
C ARG A 773 5.65 35.83 -18.90
N CYS A 774 4.83 35.19 -19.74
CA CYS A 774 4.32 33.84 -19.43
C CYS A 774 5.40 32.73 -19.49
N SER A 775 6.49 32.92 -20.23
CA SER A 775 7.57 31.96 -20.49
C SER A 775 8.87 32.30 -19.76
N GLN A 776 8.86 33.26 -18.83
CA GLN A 776 9.76 33.19 -17.68
C GLN A 776 9.49 31.90 -16.89
N GLY A 777 8.32 31.27 -17.10
CA GLY A 777 7.99 29.86 -16.84
C GLY A 777 8.37 28.79 -17.86
N CYS A 778 9.09 29.15 -18.92
CA CYS A 778 9.83 28.19 -19.75
C CYS A 778 11.30 28.07 -19.31
N ILE A 779 11.76 28.78 -18.27
CA ILE A 779 13.02 28.43 -17.61
C ILE A 779 12.97 26.96 -17.13
N PRO A 780 11.87 26.40 -16.59
CA PRO A 780 11.71 24.95 -16.40
C PRO A 780 11.93 24.09 -17.63
N MET A 781 11.55 24.52 -18.83
CA MET A 781 11.73 23.75 -20.07
C MET A 781 13.16 23.91 -20.60
N ILE A 782 13.74 25.12 -20.58
CA ILE A 782 15.15 25.38 -20.87
C ILE A 782 16.06 24.69 -19.85
N ALA A 783 15.71 24.67 -18.57
CA ALA A 783 16.30 23.91 -17.47
C ALA A 783 16.13 22.40 -17.62
N TYR A 784 14.97 21.94 -18.13
CA TYR A 784 14.75 20.53 -18.48
C TYR A 784 15.77 20.06 -19.51
N ILE A 785 16.13 20.94 -20.46
CA ILE A 785 17.17 20.69 -21.45
C ILE A 785 18.56 21.10 -20.98
N GLN A 786 18.75 22.02 -20.04
CA GLN A 786 20.07 22.33 -19.47
C GLN A 786 20.50 21.19 -18.54
N TYR A 787 19.58 20.65 -17.75
CA TYR A 787 19.72 19.37 -17.08
C TYR A 787 19.84 18.22 -18.08
N GLY A 788 19.06 18.21 -19.17
CA GLY A 788 19.21 17.22 -20.25
C GLY A 788 20.55 17.29 -20.99
N ARG A 789 21.12 18.48 -21.22
CA ARG A 789 22.42 18.78 -21.85
C ARG A 789 23.56 18.63 -20.86
N ASN A 790 23.37 18.90 -19.57
CA ASN A 790 24.36 18.70 -18.51
C ASN A 790 24.40 17.23 -18.12
N ALA A 791 23.27 16.52 -18.12
CA ALA A 791 23.18 15.07 -18.04
C ALA A 791 23.72 14.42 -19.32
N LEU A 792 23.41 14.89 -20.54
CA LEU A 792 24.05 14.38 -21.76
C LEU A 792 25.54 14.74 -21.84
N ARG A 793 25.98 15.92 -21.40
CA ARG A 793 27.40 16.30 -21.35
C ARG A 793 28.13 15.56 -20.24
N HIS A 794 27.48 15.23 -19.12
CA HIS A 794 28.01 14.27 -18.15
C HIS A 794 28.09 12.90 -18.78
N ILE A 795 27.03 12.39 -19.42
CA ILE A 795 26.99 11.08 -20.09
C ILE A 795 27.98 10.98 -21.27
N ILE A 796 28.25 12.07 -22.00
CA ILE A 796 29.17 12.14 -23.14
C ILE A 796 30.61 12.47 -22.70
N LYS A 797 30.83 13.19 -21.59
CA LYS A 797 32.17 13.29 -20.95
C LYS A 797 32.51 12.04 -20.14
N GLU A 798 31.49 11.31 -19.66
CA GLU A 798 31.58 10.05 -18.91
C GLU A 798 31.26 8.83 -19.79
N THR A 799 31.57 8.88 -21.08
CA THR A 799 31.83 7.67 -21.86
C THR A 799 33.12 6.98 -21.39
N SER A 800 33.12 6.59 -20.11
CA SER A 800 33.96 5.56 -19.51
C SER A 800 33.46 5.28 -18.08
N PHE A 801 32.27 4.68 -17.88
CA PHE A 801 31.99 3.56 -16.94
C PHE A 801 30.47 3.23 -16.75
N LYS A 802 30.07 2.03 -17.18
CA LYS A 802 29.52 0.88 -16.39
C LYS A 802 28.36 1.04 -15.36
N ARG A 803 27.20 0.45 -15.75
CA ARG A 803 25.84 0.33 -15.14
C ARG A 803 25.64 -0.31 -13.74
N SER A 804 25.27 0.45 -12.71
CA SER A 804 24.41 -0.01 -11.59
C SER A 804 23.89 1.23 -10.87
N ASP A 805 22.63 1.41 -10.48
CA ASP A 805 21.55 0.49 -10.13
C ASP A 805 20.20 1.22 -10.28
N GLY A 806 19.12 0.48 -10.54
CA GLY A 806 17.86 0.70 -9.82
C GLY A 806 16.95 1.89 -10.14
N ALA A 807 16.63 2.14 -11.42
CA ALA A 807 15.35 2.75 -11.80
C ALA A 807 14.97 2.30 -13.22
N ILE A 808 14.53 1.04 -13.34
CA ILE A 808 14.14 0.48 -14.64
C ILE A 808 12.62 0.43 -14.71
N HIS A 809 12.03 1.53 -15.17
CA HIS A 809 10.62 1.65 -15.59
C HIS A 809 10.51 1.34 -17.10
N PRO A 810 9.36 0.88 -17.64
CA PRO A 810 9.23 0.04 -18.84
C PRO A 810 9.61 0.61 -20.22
N LEU A 811 10.34 1.73 -20.31
CA LEU A 811 10.77 2.30 -21.60
C LEU A 811 11.99 1.60 -22.23
N LEU A 812 12.60 0.61 -21.55
CA LEU A 812 13.87 -0.02 -21.97
C LEU A 812 13.80 -1.53 -22.29
N TYR A 813 12.62 -2.16 -22.30
CA TYR A 813 12.49 -3.63 -22.47
C TYR A 813 11.83 -4.11 -23.78
N ALA A 814 11.71 -3.26 -24.80
CA ALA A 814 11.44 -3.73 -26.16
C ALA A 814 12.74 -4.27 -26.80
N CYS A 815 13.24 -5.41 -26.30
CA CYS A 815 14.18 -6.29 -27.00
C CYS A 815 14.39 -7.61 -26.23
N GLN A 816 13.81 -8.68 -26.78
CA GLN A 816 14.17 -10.11 -26.67
C GLN A 816 13.35 -10.99 -25.71
N GLY A 817 12.63 -11.95 -26.31
CA GLY A 817 11.76 -12.94 -25.66
C GLY A 817 12.26 -14.40 -25.62
N ALA A 818 11.62 -15.14 -24.69
CA ALA A 818 11.27 -16.57 -24.61
C ALA A 818 12.32 -17.71 -24.63
N ARG A 819 12.27 -18.59 -23.58
CA ARG A 819 12.12 -20.07 -23.67
C ARG A 819 11.82 -20.75 -22.32
N PHE A 820 10.80 -21.61 -22.31
CA PHE A 820 10.11 -22.26 -21.18
C PHE A 820 10.93 -23.32 -20.39
N ARG A 821 10.64 -23.47 -19.07
CA ARG A 821 11.13 -24.56 -18.19
C ARG A 821 9.98 -25.30 -17.48
N LYS A 822 10.22 -26.57 -17.10
CA LYS A 822 9.28 -27.50 -16.43
C LYS A 822 8.72 -26.92 -15.11
N LEU A 823 7.47 -27.28 -14.77
CA LEU A 823 6.72 -26.74 -13.64
C LEU A 823 6.96 -27.57 -12.36
N GLU A 824 7.25 -26.89 -11.25
CA GLU A 824 7.28 -27.51 -9.92
C GLU A 824 5.87 -27.56 -9.32
N VAL A 825 5.44 -28.76 -8.93
CA VAL A 825 4.10 -29.02 -8.38
C VAL A 825 4.25 -29.83 -7.11
N ILE A 826 3.43 -29.56 -6.10
CA ILE A 826 3.35 -30.32 -4.86
C ILE A 826 2.28 -31.39 -5.08
N LEU A 827 2.66 -32.67 -5.01
CA LEU A 827 1.66 -33.74 -5.07
C LEU A 827 0.72 -33.62 -3.88
N THR A 828 -0.59 -33.80 -4.04
CA THR A 828 -1.57 -33.78 -2.94
C THR A 828 -1.88 -35.18 -2.43
N THR A 829 -1.60 -36.21 -3.24
CA THR A 829 -1.73 -37.63 -2.89
C THR A 829 -0.49 -38.41 -3.37
N ASN A 830 -0.34 -39.68 -2.97
CA ASN A 830 0.75 -40.52 -3.47
C ASN A 830 0.48 -40.90 -4.93
N VAL A 831 1.39 -40.55 -5.84
CA VAL A 831 1.27 -40.87 -7.27
C VAL A 831 2.41 -41.79 -7.67
N GLU A 832 2.06 -42.99 -8.10
CA GLU A 832 3.00 -44.05 -8.46
C GLU A 832 4.01 -43.56 -9.54
N LYS A 833 5.31 -43.76 -9.31
CA LYS A 833 6.44 -43.27 -10.13
C LYS A 833 6.67 -41.75 -10.18
N LEU A 834 5.81 -40.93 -9.59
CA LEU A 834 6.03 -39.47 -9.51
C LEU A 834 6.52 -39.03 -8.12
N GLY A 835 5.93 -39.54 -7.03
CA GLY A 835 6.33 -39.19 -5.66
C GLY A 835 5.20 -39.35 -4.64
N LYS A 836 5.48 -39.01 -3.38
CA LYS A 836 4.52 -39.09 -2.27
C LYS A 836 3.74 -37.78 -2.07
N ALA A 837 2.57 -37.86 -1.42
CA ALA A 837 1.73 -36.74 -1.05
C ALA A 837 2.52 -35.67 -0.26
N GLY A 838 2.41 -34.42 -0.71
CA GLY A 838 3.10 -33.23 -0.25
C GLY A 838 4.56 -33.10 -0.68
N GLN A 839 5.04 -33.97 -1.57
CA GLN A 839 6.37 -33.86 -2.16
C GLN A 839 6.35 -32.95 -3.40
N THR A 840 7.30 -32.03 -3.50
CA THR A 840 7.44 -31.17 -4.68
C THR A 840 8.18 -31.93 -5.78
N VAL A 841 7.57 -32.05 -6.95
CA VAL A 841 8.11 -32.77 -8.11
C VAL A 841 8.04 -31.90 -9.36
N LYS A 842 9.01 -32.05 -10.28
CA LYS A 842 9.06 -31.31 -11.55
C LYS A 842 8.38 -32.10 -12.66
N VAL A 843 7.28 -31.58 -13.16
CA VAL A 843 6.50 -32.22 -14.23
C VAL A 843 6.40 -31.30 -15.45
N ALA A 844 6.19 -31.88 -16.63
CA ALA A 844 5.90 -31.07 -17.80
C ALA A 844 4.58 -30.30 -17.59
N PRO A 845 4.48 -29.01 -17.96
CA PRO A 845 3.27 -28.21 -17.74
C PRO A 845 1.99 -28.86 -18.31
N GLY A 846 2.11 -29.57 -19.45
CA GLY A 846 1.00 -30.32 -20.04
C GLY A 846 0.56 -31.55 -19.23
N HIS A 847 1.49 -32.27 -18.59
CA HIS A 847 1.16 -33.42 -17.74
C HIS A 847 0.47 -32.98 -16.43
N PHE A 848 0.88 -31.84 -15.88
CA PHE A 848 0.18 -31.23 -14.76
C PHE A 848 -1.24 -30.79 -15.13
N ARG A 849 -1.38 -30.00 -16.20
CA ARG A 849 -2.65 -29.39 -16.60
C ARG A 849 -3.70 -30.42 -17.05
N ASN A 850 -3.28 -31.48 -17.74
CA ASN A 850 -4.21 -32.44 -18.35
C ASN A 850 -4.46 -33.70 -17.51
N HIS A 851 -3.58 -34.04 -16.56
CA HIS A 851 -3.67 -35.30 -15.81
C HIS A 851 -3.69 -35.12 -14.29
N LEU A 852 -2.79 -34.30 -13.72
CA LEU A 852 -2.63 -34.19 -12.27
C LEU A 852 -3.59 -33.16 -11.63
N MET A 853 -3.79 -32.00 -12.27
CA MET A 853 -4.62 -30.91 -11.73
C MET A 853 -6.13 -31.23 -11.75
N PRO A 854 -6.74 -31.79 -12.83
CA PRO A 854 -8.18 -32.07 -12.86
C PRO A 854 -8.60 -33.16 -11.85
N LYS A 855 -7.68 -34.06 -11.49
CA LYS A 855 -7.90 -35.13 -10.50
C LYS A 855 -7.43 -34.75 -9.09
N LEU A 856 -6.99 -33.50 -8.89
CA LEU A 856 -6.44 -33.00 -7.62
C LEU A 856 -5.34 -33.92 -7.05
N LEU A 857 -4.45 -34.43 -7.90
CA LEU A 857 -3.30 -35.27 -7.51
C LEU A 857 -2.03 -34.43 -7.28
N ALA A 858 -2.00 -33.18 -7.77
CA ALA A 858 -0.95 -32.21 -7.50
C ALA A 858 -1.47 -30.77 -7.60
N VAL A 859 -0.82 -29.84 -6.90
CA VAL A 859 -1.05 -28.39 -6.96
C VAL A 859 0.23 -27.62 -7.31
N PRO A 860 0.17 -26.39 -7.83
CA PRO A 860 1.37 -25.64 -8.20
C PRO A 860 2.21 -25.25 -6.95
N ASN A 861 3.54 -25.37 -7.01
CA ASN A 861 4.43 -24.99 -5.91
C ASN A 861 4.65 -23.47 -5.85
N ILE A 862 3.61 -22.73 -5.48
CA ILE A 862 3.65 -21.28 -5.24
C ILE A 862 3.39 -20.98 -3.75
N ASP A 863 3.97 -19.90 -3.22
CA ASP A 863 4.02 -19.61 -1.77
C ASP A 863 2.67 -19.68 -1.06
N LYS A 864 1.57 -19.34 -1.74
CA LYS A 864 0.22 -19.46 -1.18
C LYS A 864 -0.17 -20.94 -0.93
N PHE A 865 0.04 -21.83 -1.90
CA PHE A 865 -0.30 -23.25 -1.79
C PHE A 865 0.76 -24.06 -1.02
N SER A 866 2.03 -23.68 -1.09
CA SER A 866 3.08 -24.32 -0.27
C SER A 866 2.90 -24.01 1.22
N ARG A 867 2.40 -22.80 1.56
CA ARG A 867 1.98 -22.43 2.91
C ARG A 867 0.68 -23.14 3.30
N LEU A 868 -0.32 -23.21 2.42
CA LEU A 868 -1.57 -23.95 2.67
C LEU A 868 -1.36 -25.45 2.88
N ILE A 869 -0.48 -26.11 2.10
CA ILE A 869 -0.15 -27.53 2.28
C ILE A 869 0.78 -27.76 3.48
N ARG A 870 1.65 -26.80 3.85
CA ARG A 870 2.38 -26.85 5.14
C ARG A 870 1.45 -26.69 6.33
N GLU A 871 0.48 -25.78 6.25
CA GLU A 871 -0.52 -25.54 7.30
C GLU A 871 -1.50 -26.74 7.39
N GLN A 872 -1.96 -27.31 6.27
CA GLN A 872 -2.73 -28.57 6.25
C GLN A 872 -1.92 -29.74 6.80
N ARG A 873 -0.61 -29.85 6.52
CA ARG A 873 0.26 -30.89 7.15
C ARG A 873 0.39 -30.71 8.66
N LYS A 874 0.33 -29.47 9.16
CA LYS A 874 0.25 -29.18 10.61
C LYS A 874 -1.11 -29.55 11.21
N ILE A 875 -2.18 -29.60 10.40
CA ILE A 875 -3.55 -29.92 10.83
C ILE A 875 -3.86 -31.43 10.72
N TYR A 876 -3.25 -32.15 9.76
CA TYR A 876 -3.58 -33.56 9.45
C TYR A 876 -2.53 -34.60 9.87
N GLN A 877 -1.40 -34.22 10.48
CA GLN A 877 -0.64 -35.18 11.29
C GLN A 877 -1.32 -35.32 12.65
N ARG A 878 -2.32 -36.21 12.70
CA ARG A 878 -2.60 -36.97 13.93
C ARG A 878 -1.33 -37.76 14.22
N GLU A 879 -0.62 -37.42 15.29
CA GLU A 879 0.17 -38.42 16.01
C GLU A 879 -0.85 -39.48 16.47
N GLU A 880 -0.73 -40.69 15.92
CA GLU A 880 -1.30 -41.86 16.55
C GLU A 880 -0.71 -41.96 17.96
N GLU A 881 -1.60 -42.23 18.91
CA GLU A 881 -1.41 -42.20 20.35
C GLU A 881 -0.16 -42.96 20.80
N GLU A 882 0.73 -42.27 21.53
CA GLU A 882 1.46 -42.89 22.64
C GLU A 882 0.98 -42.23 23.94
N GLU A 883 0.46 -43.06 24.85
CA GLU A 883 0.07 -42.70 26.21
C GLU A 883 1.19 -41.91 26.91
N VAL A 884 0.91 -40.68 27.35
CA VAL A 884 1.71 -40.03 28.38
C VAL A 884 0.89 -39.95 29.66
N LYS A 885 1.16 -40.92 30.52
CA LYS A 885 1.06 -40.80 31.98
C LYS A 885 1.54 -39.42 32.42
N VAL A 886 0.77 -38.81 33.31
CA VAL A 886 1.16 -37.62 34.09
C VAL A 886 2.60 -37.76 34.60
N VAL A 887 3.53 -37.02 34.00
CA VAL A 887 4.87 -36.78 34.58
C VAL A 887 4.85 -35.39 35.19
N LYS A 888 4.95 -35.35 36.52
CA LYS A 888 5.14 -34.12 37.30
C LYS A 888 6.47 -33.48 36.87
N GLU A 889 6.45 -32.16 36.66
CA GLU A 889 7.64 -31.32 36.43
C GLU A 889 8.79 -31.74 37.36
N THR A 890 9.91 -32.15 36.78
CA THR A 890 11.12 -32.44 37.55
C THR A 890 11.90 -31.15 37.79
N ALA A 891 12.60 -31.10 38.92
CA ALA A 891 13.43 -29.96 39.32
C ALA A 891 14.60 -29.64 38.35
N GLU A 892 14.80 -30.42 37.29
CA GLU A 892 15.88 -30.28 36.30
C GLU A 892 15.55 -29.25 35.20
N ASP A 893 14.33 -29.19 34.69
CA ASP A 893 13.95 -28.23 33.63
C ASP A 893 13.97 -26.78 34.16
N LYS A 894 13.55 -26.58 35.42
CA LYS A 894 13.65 -25.28 36.10
C LYS A 894 15.11 -24.82 36.24
N LYS A 895 16.04 -25.75 36.42
CA LYS A 895 17.48 -25.49 36.57
C LYS A 895 18.13 -25.08 35.24
N GLU A 896 17.61 -25.57 34.12
CA GLU A 896 18.11 -25.23 32.78
C GLU A 896 17.71 -23.81 32.36
N TYR A 897 16.46 -23.41 32.62
CA TYR A 897 15.97 -22.04 32.42
C TYR A 897 16.68 -21.02 33.33
N GLU A 898 16.93 -21.35 34.60
CA GLU A 898 17.72 -20.50 35.51
C GLU A 898 19.18 -20.35 35.04
N THR A 899 19.76 -21.41 34.46
CA THR A 899 21.12 -21.39 33.91
C THR A 899 21.20 -20.54 32.64
N ALA A 900 20.23 -20.65 31.73
CA ALA A 900 20.12 -19.82 30.53
C ALA A 900 19.93 -18.33 30.88
N ALA A 901 19.09 -18.02 31.87
CA ALA A 901 18.86 -16.66 32.35
C ALA A 901 20.13 -16.03 32.96
N LYS A 902 20.89 -16.79 33.78
CA LYS A 902 22.20 -16.35 34.28
C LYS A 902 23.22 -16.09 33.16
N ARG A 903 23.21 -16.88 32.08
CA ARG A 903 24.09 -16.65 30.92
C ARG A 903 23.71 -15.37 30.18
N LEU A 904 22.43 -15.12 29.95
CA LEU A 904 21.96 -13.94 29.22
C LEU A 904 22.21 -12.63 29.98
N SER A 905 22.00 -12.60 31.30
CA SER A 905 22.16 -11.36 32.11
C SER A 905 23.59 -10.85 32.27
N ASN A 906 24.59 -11.71 32.07
CA ASN A 906 26.01 -11.37 32.12
C ASN A 906 26.65 -11.38 30.73
N ALA A 907 25.87 -11.63 29.68
CA ALA A 907 26.37 -11.74 28.32
C ALA A 907 26.47 -10.39 27.62
N LYS A 908 27.52 -10.27 26.80
CA LYS A 908 27.71 -9.16 25.87
C LYS A 908 27.73 -9.70 24.45
N LEU A 909 26.67 -9.44 23.71
CA LEU A 909 26.49 -9.87 22.33
C LEU A 909 27.22 -8.90 21.39
N THR A 910 28.09 -9.38 20.51
CA THR A 910 28.82 -8.50 19.57
C THR A 910 28.35 -8.68 18.14
N ILE A 911 27.72 -7.67 17.54
CA ILE A 911 27.23 -7.74 16.14
C ILE A 911 28.12 -6.90 15.24
N ARG A 912 28.53 -7.42 14.08
CA ARG A 912 29.38 -6.70 13.13
C ARG A 912 28.56 -6.11 11.96
N ALA A 913 28.71 -4.82 11.72
CA ALA A 913 28.00 -4.07 10.68
C ALA A 913 28.97 -3.18 9.87
N SER A 914 28.64 -2.90 8.61
CA SER A 914 29.44 -2.02 7.75
C SER A 914 29.15 -0.54 8.04
N ILE A 915 30.16 0.30 7.94
CA ILE A 915 30.05 1.74 8.16
C ILE A 915 29.28 2.44 7.03
N ASN A 916 28.45 3.43 7.37
CA ASN A 916 27.90 4.35 6.38
C ASN A 916 28.98 5.37 5.99
N THR A 917 29.67 5.11 4.89
CA THR A 917 30.85 5.88 4.44
C THR A 917 30.54 7.32 4.04
N GLU A 918 29.34 7.62 3.54
CA GLU A 918 28.94 8.97 3.15
C GLU A 918 28.72 9.85 4.37
N LYS A 919 27.92 9.37 5.34
CA LYS A 919 27.67 10.07 6.60
C LYS A 919 28.91 10.16 7.49
N PHE A 920 29.74 9.11 7.51
CA PHE A 920 31.01 9.14 8.24
C PHE A 920 31.99 10.21 7.73
N ARG A 921 31.98 10.50 6.43
CA ARG A 921 32.80 11.56 5.82
C ARG A 921 32.23 12.95 6.07
N ALA A 922 30.91 13.06 6.25
CA ALA A 922 30.20 14.32 6.45
C ALA A 922 30.07 14.75 7.93
N ARG A 923 30.53 13.93 8.89
CA ARG A 923 30.40 14.23 10.33
C ARG A 923 31.08 15.54 10.70
N ALA A 924 30.37 16.37 11.46
CA ALA A 924 30.85 17.69 11.86
C ALA A 924 31.70 17.66 13.14
N SER A 925 31.45 16.67 14.02
CA SER A 925 32.18 16.48 15.27
C SER A 925 32.41 14.99 15.60
N LYS A 926 33.23 14.74 16.62
CA LYS A 926 33.54 13.38 17.11
C LYS A 926 32.46 12.77 18.00
N ASP A 927 31.54 13.57 18.49
CA ASP A 927 30.47 13.13 19.39
C ASP A 927 29.26 12.58 18.62
N GLU A 928 29.21 12.79 17.30
CA GLU A 928 28.21 12.17 16.43
C GLU A 928 28.45 10.65 16.30
N ALA A 929 27.43 9.88 16.67
CA ALA A 929 27.45 8.42 16.61
C ALA A 929 27.67 7.95 15.16
N ILE A 930 28.60 7.01 14.98
CA ILE A 930 28.91 6.48 13.65
C ILE A 930 27.74 5.59 13.20
N GLU A 931 27.05 6.00 12.15
CA GLU A 931 25.93 5.24 11.59
C GLU A 931 26.39 4.00 10.82
N ILE A 932 25.61 2.93 10.95
CA ILE A 932 25.81 1.68 10.21
C ILE A 932 24.99 1.69 8.91
N ARG A 933 25.52 1.05 7.87
CA ARG A 933 24.90 1.01 6.52
C ARG A 933 23.56 0.24 6.51
N SER A 934 23.40 -0.75 7.37
CA SER A 934 22.22 -1.60 7.47
C SER A 934 21.84 -1.80 8.95
N PRO A 935 20.63 -1.45 9.38
CA PRO A 935 20.21 -1.55 10.78
C PRO A 935 20.20 -2.99 11.31
N VAL A 936 20.49 -3.19 12.60
CA VAL A 936 20.40 -4.49 13.28
C VAL A 936 18.97 -4.73 13.79
N THR A 937 18.38 -5.85 13.41
CA THR A 937 16.97 -6.22 13.72
C THR A 937 16.86 -7.26 14.84
N GLU A 938 15.64 -7.50 15.34
CA GLU A 938 15.35 -8.55 16.34
C GLU A 938 15.81 -9.94 15.89
N ASP A 939 15.57 -10.29 14.62
CA ASP A 939 15.97 -11.57 14.04
C ASP A 939 17.50 -11.73 13.98
N ASP A 940 18.24 -10.62 13.80
CA ASP A 940 19.71 -10.64 13.82
C ASP A 940 20.24 -10.90 15.23
N ILE A 941 19.59 -10.34 16.25
CA ILE A 941 19.93 -10.55 17.66
C ILE A 941 19.60 -11.99 18.08
N VAL A 942 18.43 -12.53 17.72
CA VAL A 942 18.06 -13.93 18.03
C VAL A 942 19.07 -14.91 17.45
N LYS A 943 19.42 -14.76 16.17
CA LYS A 943 20.41 -15.60 15.51
C LYS A 943 21.77 -15.51 16.21
N GLU A 944 22.17 -14.31 16.60
CA GLU A 944 23.48 -14.10 17.20
C GLU A 944 23.53 -14.55 18.68
N VAL A 945 22.43 -14.49 19.42
CA VAL A 945 22.32 -15.07 20.78
C VAL A 945 22.46 -16.59 20.73
N ALA A 946 21.77 -17.25 19.79
CA ALA A 946 21.94 -18.67 19.56
C ALA A 946 23.39 -19.02 19.17
N ARG A 947 24.03 -18.20 18.33
CA ARG A 947 25.39 -18.43 17.83
C ARG A 947 26.50 -18.16 18.84
N GLN A 948 26.45 -17.02 19.56
CA GLN A 948 27.54 -16.58 20.46
C GLN A 948 27.37 -17.05 21.90
N LEU A 949 26.12 -17.13 22.36
CA LEU A 949 25.82 -17.40 23.77
C LEU A 949 25.32 -18.82 23.98
N ASN A 950 25.03 -19.55 22.88
CA ASN A 950 24.49 -20.91 22.90
C ASN A 950 23.22 -21.01 23.74
N VAL A 951 22.37 -19.99 23.63
CA VAL A 951 21.05 -19.92 24.26
C VAL A 951 20.01 -19.77 23.15
N LEU A 952 19.02 -20.65 23.15
CA LEU A 952 17.89 -20.56 22.23
C LEU A 952 16.84 -19.65 22.86
N ILE A 953 16.57 -18.53 22.19
CA ILE A 953 15.50 -17.60 22.57
C ILE A 953 14.61 -17.35 21.35
N GLU A 954 13.33 -17.08 21.59
CA GLU A 954 12.37 -16.73 20.55
C GLU A 954 12.33 -15.22 20.34
N ARG A 955 11.79 -14.80 19.19
CA ARG A 955 11.68 -13.37 18.84
C ARG A 955 10.89 -12.58 19.88
N ASP A 956 9.83 -13.17 20.42
CA ASP A 956 8.98 -12.55 21.44
C ASP A 956 9.70 -12.35 22.79
N ASN A 957 10.86 -13.00 22.99
CA ASN A 957 11.71 -12.81 24.15
C ASN A 957 12.62 -11.57 24.05
N ILE A 958 12.63 -10.86 22.92
CA ILE A 958 13.42 -9.63 22.72
C ILE A 958 12.49 -8.43 22.57
N HIS A 959 12.78 -7.33 23.26
CA HIS A 959 12.07 -6.08 23.09
C HIS A 959 13.01 -5.01 22.50
N LEU A 960 12.89 -4.79 21.19
CA LEU A 960 13.67 -3.80 20.45
C LEU A 960 12.72 -2.83 19.70
N PRO A 961 12.31 -1.70 20.29
CA PRO A 961 11.30 -0.81 19.72
C PRO A 961 11.71 -0.16 18.40
N SER A 962 13.02 -0.04 18.13
CA SER A 962 13.58 0.41 16.86
C SER A 962 14.90 -0.32 16.56
N PRO A 963 15.17 -0.70 15.30
CA PRO A 963 16.45 -1.32 14.92
C PRO A 963 17.67 -0.50 15.32
N LEU A 964 18.78 -1.15 15.69
CA LEU A 964 20.00 -0.43 16.07
C LEU A 964 20.69 0.11 14.82
N THR A 965 20.98 1.41 14.78
CA THR A 965 21.49 2.10 13.58
C THR A 965 22.90 2.69 13.75
N THR A 966 23.53 2.51 14.90
CA THR A 966 24.84 3.11 15.22
C THR A 966 25.82 2.10 15.82
N PHE A 967 27.11 2.31 15.58
CA PHE A 967 28.16 1.59 16.30
C PHE A 967 28.19 2.01 17.78
N GLY A 968 28.47 1.07 18.66
CA GLY A 968 28.45 1.33 20.10
C GLY A 968 27.83 0.19 20.89
N GLU A 969 27.63 0.42 22.18
CA GLU A 969 26.99 -0.53 23.09
C GLU A 969 25.56 -0.09 23.34
N HIS A 970 24.62 -0.99 23.10
CA HIS A 970 23.18 -0.78 23.20
C HIS A 970 22.61 -1.75 24.22
N GLU A 971 21.72 -1.29 25.10
CA GLU A 971 20.99 -2.15 26.02
C GLU A 971 19.66 -2.57 25.41
N VAL A 972 19.46 -3.88 25.24
CA VAL A 972 18.24 -4.46 24.68
C VAL A 972 17.48 -5.19 25.79
N GLN A 973 16.19 -4.93 25.95
CA GLN A 973 15.39 -5.56 26.99
C GLN A 973 14.95 -6.97 26.58
N LEU A 974 14.94 -7.91 27.53
CA LEU A 974 14.48 -9.29 27.34
C LEU A 974 13.14 -9.52 28.05
N ARG A 975 12.26 -10.31 27.42
CA ARG A 975 10.95 -10.74 27.93
C ARG A 975 10.97 -12.24 28.23
N LEU A 976 11.31 -12.60 29.47
CA LEU A 976 11.34 -13.99 29.94
C LEU A 976 10.06 -14.33 30.75
N PRO A 977 9.65 -15.61 30.83
CA PRO A 977 8.48 -16.04 31.61
C PRO A 977 8.57 -15.66 33.10
N LYS A 978 7.41 -15.38 33.73
CA LYS A 978 7.31 -14.95 35.15
C LYS A 978 7.84 -15.97 36.16
N SER A 979 8.03 -17.23 35.76
CA SER A 979 8.57 -18.31 36.59
C SER A 979 10.09 -18.21 36.85
N ILE A 980 10.81 -17.34 36.13
CA ILE A 980 12.26 -17.11 36.30
C ILE A 980 12.48 -15.83 37.13
N PRO A 981 13.00 -15.93 38.37
CA PRO A 981 13.19 -14.75 39.23
C PRO A 981 14.32 -13.85 38.74
N LEU A 982 14.14 -12.53 38.82
CA LEU A 982 15.18 -11.52 38.52
C LEU A 982 16.35 -11.66 39.51
N LEU A 983 17.58 -11.47 39.03
CA LEU A 983 18.77 -11.44 39.87
C LEU A 983 18.72 -10.25 40.85
N GLU A 984 19.21 -10.47 42.06
CA GLU A 984 19.22 -9.49 43.16
C GLU A 984 19.80 -8.14 42.70
N GLY A 985 18.99 -7.08 42.74
CA GLY A 985 19.37 -5.72 42.31
C GLY A 985 19.03 -5.31 40.87
N LYS A 986 18.42 -6.18 40.03
CA LYS A 986 17.98 -5.81 38.67
C LYS A 986 16.46 -5.59 38.58
N VAL A 987 16.05 -4.49 37.94
CA VAL A 987 14.62 -4.12 37.73
C VAL A 987 14.02 -4.86 36.53
N ASN A 988 14.80 -5.11 35.48
CA ASN A 988 14.39 -5.82 34.25
C ASN A 988 15.54 -6.71 33.73
N TRP A 989 15.22 -7.73 32.91
CA TRP A 989 16.23 -8.49 32.16
C TRP A 989 16.73 -7.67 30.96
N THR A 990 18.05 -7.46 30.86
CA THR A 990 18.69 -6.73 29.77
C THR A 990 19.86 -7.52 29.18
N LEU A 991 20.08 -7.35 27.88
CA LEU A 991 21.19 -7.90 27.10
C LEU A 991 21.99 -6.74 26.48
N THR A 992 23.29 -6.70 26.74
CA THR A 992 24.17 -5.69 26.14
C THR A 992 24.59 -6.12 24.73
N VAL A 993 24.22 -5.34 23.71
CA VAL A 993 24.55 -5.57 22.30
C VAL A 993 25.58 -4.54 21.83
N LYS A 994 26.80 -4.99 21.53
CA LYS A 994 27.89 -4.16 20.98
C LYS A 994 27.95 -4.27 19.46
N VAL A 995 27.62 -3.20 18.74
CA VAL A 995 27.74 -3.12 17.28
C VAL A 995 29.15 -2.62 16.91
N ARG A 996 29.92 -3.40 16.13
CA ARG A 996 31.29 -3.08 15.66
C ARG A 996 31.38 -3.07 14.13
N GLY A 997 32.29 -2.29 13.56
CA GLY A 997 32.61 -2.30 12.13
C GLY A 997 34.12 -2.31 11.94
N GLY A 998 34.61 -2.88 10.84
CA GLY A 998 36.04 -2.93 10.52
C GLY A 998 36.33 -2.31 9.15
N ALA A 999 37.36 -1.46 9.08
CA ALA A 999 37.70 -0.67 7.91
C ALA A 999 38.15 -1.50 6.69
N CYS A 1000 38.59 -2.75 6.88
CA CYS A 1000 38.91 -3.65 5.76
C CYS A 1000 37.73 -4.51 5.27
N ASN A 1001 36.57 -4.43 5.94
CA ASN A 1001 35.35 -5.20 5.66
C ASN A 1001 35.52 -6.74 5.77
N TYR A 1002 36.47 -7.19 6.61
CA TYR A 1002 36.62 -8.58 7.03
C TYR A 1002 35.57 -8.91 8.10
N LYS A 1003 34.75 -9.95 7.87
CA LYS A 1003 33.57 -10.22 8.70
C LYS A 1003 33.98 -10.80 10.03
N ASP A 1004 34.84 -11.81 10.05
CA ASP A 1004 35.39 -12.38 11.29
C ASP A 1004 36.85 -12.78 11.07
N VAL A 1005 37.77 -11.91 11.50
CA VAL A 1005 39.21 -12.11 11.31
C VAL A 1005 39.73 -13.41 11.94
N VAL A 1006 39.07 -13.93 12.99
CA VAL A 1006 39.48 -15.19 13.62
C VAL A 1006 38.97 -16.37 12.77
N ALA A 1007 37.69 -16.37 12.42
CA ALA A 1007 37.11 -17.43 11.58
C ALA A 1007 37.66 -17.44 10.13
N GLU A 1008 38.06 -16.27 9.62
CA GLU A 1008 38.70 -16.08 8.32
C GLU A 1008 40.21 -16.42 8.34
N GLY A 1009 40.73 -16.92 9.46
CA GLY A 1009 42.09 -17.46 9.55
C GLY A 1009 43.21 -16.44 9.70
N TYR A 1010 42.88 -15.16 9.97
CA TYR A 1010 43.88 -14.16 10.36
C TYR A 1010 44.29 -14.29 11.84
N GLY A 1011 43.43 -14.88 12.67
CA GLY A 1011 43.70 -15.15 14.08
C GLY A 1011 43.77 -13.89 14.94
N LEU A 1012 44.48 -13.96 16.08
CA LEU A 1012 44.66 -12.83 16.99
C LEU A 1012 45.82 -11.90 16.57
N ASN A 1013 46.67 -12.36 15.65
CA ASN A 1013 47.84 -11.64 15.13
C ASN A 1013 47.42 -10.63 14.05
N THR A 1014 46.54 -9.72 14.43
CA THR A 1014 45.96 -8.68 13.58
C THR A 1014 46.21 -7.30 14.15
N ALA A 1015 46.33 -6.29 13.29
CA ALA A 1015 46.56 -4.91 13.68
C ALA A 1015 45.56 -3.97 12.99
N ALA A 1016 45.12 -2.94 13.71
CA ALA A 1016 44.57 -1.73 13.12
C ALA A 1016 45.73 -0.80 12.77
N LEU A 1017 45.78 -0.35 11.52
CA LEU A 1017 46.88 0.45 10.97
C LEU A 1017 46.59 1.94 11.11
N SER A 1018 47.62 2.75 11.36
CA SER A 1018 47.51 4.21 11.26
C SER A 1018 47.07 4.66 9.87
N GLU A 1019 46.54 5.88 9.73
CA GLU A 1019 46.16 6.42 8.42
C GLU A 1019 47.32 6.40 7.41
N ALA A 1020 48.54 6.71 7.87
CA ALA A 1020 49.76 6.67 7.06
C ALA A 1020 50.07 5.26 6.51
N LEU A 1021 49.84 4.23 7.33
CA LEU A 1021 50.08 2.83 6.96
C LEU A 1021 48.89 2.20 6.22
N PHE A 1022 47.66 2.61 6.52
CA PHE A 1022 46.41 2.08 5.97
C PHE A 1022 46.18 2.46 4.50
N LYS A 1023 46.74 3.60 4.06
CA LYS A 1023 46.71 4.08 2.66
C LYS A 1023 45.33 3.96 2.01
N LYS A 1024 44.30 4.50 2.66
CA LYS A 1024 42.89 4.45 2.20
C LYS A 1024 42.39 3.01 1.91
N GLY A 1025 42.83 2.04 2.72
CA GLY A 1025 42.43 0.63 2.61
C GLY A 1025 43.22 -0.18 1.59
N GLN A 1026 44.24 0.41 0.94
CA GLN A 1026 45.10 -0.31 0.01
C GLN A 1026 45.94 -1.39 0.68
N THR A 1027 46.32 -1.20 1.95
CA THR A 1027 47.16 -2.15 2.70
C THR A 1027 46.35 -3.15 3.53
N CYS A 1028 45.03 -3.21 3.37
CA CYS A 1028 44.20 -4.25 3.95
C CYS A 1028 44.68 -5.64 3.49
N GLY A 1029 45.09 -6.46 4.46
CA GLY A 1029 45.67 -7.80 4.24
C GLY A 1029 47.20 -7.84 4.23
N ALA A 1030 47.91 -6.70 4.26
CA ALA A 1030 49.37 -6.66 4.31
C ALA A 1030 49.93 -7.21 5.63
N CYS A 1031 51.08 -7.89 5.56
CA CYS A 1031 51.76 -8.44 6.74
C CYS A 1031 53.02 -7.66 7.11
N TYR A 1032 53.23 -7.53 8.41
CA TYR A 1032 54.31 -6.78 9.01
C TYR A 1032 55.00 -7.61 10.07
N GLU A 1033 56.33 -7.54 10.09
CA GLU A 1033 57.11 -7.95 11.24
C GLU A 1033 57.34 -6.71 12.11
N ILE A 1034 56.98 -6.80 13.38
CA ILE A 1034 57.10 -5.73 14.38
C ILE A 1034 58.01 -6.23 15.50
N LYS A 1035 59.01 -5.43 15.85
CA LYS A 1035 59.92 -5.71 16.97
C LYS A 1035 60.07 -4.46 17.84
N CYS A 1036 59.92 -4.62 19.16
CA CYS A 1036 60.21 -3.56 20.13
C CYS A 1036 61.70 -3.20 20.07
N THR A 1037 62.07 -1.91 20.16
CA THR A 1037 63.44 -1.41 19.88
C THR A 1037 64.48 -1.71 20.97
N ASP A 1038 64.33 -2.84 21.69
CA ASP A 1038 65.22 -3.29 22.76
C ASP A 1038 65.45 -2.22 23.86
N ASP A 1039 64.42 -1.40 24.14
CA ASP A 1039 64.41 -0.43 25.25
C ASP A 1039 64.12 -1.18 26.57
N PRO A 1040 65.09 -1.25 27.52
CA PRO A 1040 64.94 -2.04 28.74
C PRO A 1040 63.85 -1.52 29.69
N LYS A 1041 63.34 -0.29 29.47
CA LYS A 1041 62.26 0.28 30.27
C LYS A 1041 60.88 -0.23 29.86
N TRP A 1042 60.68 -0.50 28.57
CA TRP A 1042 59.36 -0.77 28.01
C TRP A 1042 59.26 -2.11 27.28
N CYS A 1043 60.35 -2.64 26.74
CA CYS A 1043 60.37 -3.92 26.05
C CYS A 1043 60.75 -5.06 27.01
N LYS A 1044 60.13 -6.23 26.86
CA LYS A 1044 60.55 -7.44 27.59
C LYS A 1044 61.90 -7.94 27.06
N PRO A 1045 62.87 -8.33 27.90
CA PRO A 1045 64.15 -8.85 27.42
C PRO A 1045 64.02 -10.13 26.60
N GLY A 1046 64.64 -10.20 25.41
CA GLY A 1046 64.65 -11.40 24.56
C GLY A 1046 63.32 -11.68 23.85
N GLN A 1047 62.47 -10.66 23.72
CA GLN A 1047 61.17 -10.71 23.09
C GLN A 1047 61.21 -11.15 21.62
N PRO A 1048 60.27 -11.99 21.17
CA PRO A 1048 60.18 -12.42 19.78
C PRO A 1048 59.70 -11.28 18.88
N SER A 1049 60.03 -11.36 17.59
CA SER A 1049 59.34 -10.55 16.56
C SER A 1049 57.88 -10.96 16.46
N LEU A 1050 56.97 -9.99 16.35
CA LEU A 1050 55.56 -10.22 16.11
C LEU A 1050 55.24 -10.13 14.62
N PHE A 1051 54.46 -11.07 14.12
CA PHE A 1051 54.01 -11.10 12.73
C PHE A 1051 52.52 -10.82 12.68
N VAL A 1052 52.13 -9.62 12.24
CA VAL A 1052 50.73 -9.16 12.25
C VAL A 1052 50.21 -8.91 10.84
N THR A 1053 48.90 -9.10 10.65
CA THR A 1053 48.20 -8.69 9.42
C THR A 1053 47.38 -7.42 9.65
N GLY A 1054 47.48 -6.44 8.76
CA GLY A 1054 46.63 -5.24 8.79
C GLY A 1054 45.20 -5.57 8.40
N THR A 1055 44.27 -5.45 9.35
CA THR A 1055 42.85 -5.83 9.16
C THR A 1055 41.87 -4.72 9.48
N ASP A 1056 42.36 -3.58 9.98
CA ASP A 1056 41.52 -2.44 10.35
C ASP A 1056 42.29 -1.10 10.26
N LEU A 1057 41.60 0.00 10.54
CA LEU A 1057 42.16 1.36 10.60
C LEU A 1057 42.12 1.86 12.05
N CYS A 1058 43.24 2.33 12.60
CA CYS A 1058 43.17 3.15 13.81
C CYS A 1058 42.69 4.56 13.43
N PRO A 1059 41.53 5.02 13.91
CA PRO A 1059 40.96 6.30 13.50
C PRO A 1059 41.80 7.48 14.03
N PRO A 1060 42.15 8.48 13.19
CA PRO A 1060 42.89 9.65 13.63
C PRO A 1060 42.07 10.52 14.60
N ASN A 1061 42.79 11.26 15.45
CA ASN A 1061 42.28 12.22 16.43
C ASN A 1061 42.93 13.61 16.30
N PRO A 1062 42.58 14.41 15.28
CA PRO A 1062 43.23 15.69 15.02
C PRO A 1062 43.00 16.75 16.11
N SER A 1063 42.02 16.55 17.00
CA SER A 1063 41.75 17.41 18.15
C SER A 1063 42.71 17.23 19.33
N GLN A 1064 43.59 16.23 19.29
CA GLN A 1064 44.61 15.99 20.31
C GLN A 1064 46.00 15.98 19.67
N SER A 1065 47.02 16.40 20.43
CA SER A 1065 48.39 16.40 19.91
C SER A 1065 48.85 14.97 19.65
N SER A 1066 49.70 14.78 18.65
CA SER A 1066 50.24 13.46 18.29
C SER A 1066 51.02 12.79 19.42
N GLU A 1067 51.46 13.57 20.42
CA GLU A 1067 52.19 13.12 21.61
C GLU A 1067 51.30 12.93 22.86
N ASN A 1068 49.99 13.21 22.76
CA ASN A 1068 49.07 13.09 23.89
C ASN A 1068 47.63 12.81 23.43
N GLY A 1069 47.37 11.54 23.09
CA GLY A 1069 46.03 11.05 22.73
C GLY A 1069 45.66 11.19 21.24
N GLY A 1070 46.52 11.86 20.47
CA GLY A 1070 46.49 11.93 19.00
C GLY A 1070 47.36 10.90 18.28
N TRP A 1071 47.74 9.80 18.92
CA TRP A 1071 48.73 8.82 18.40
C TRP A 1071 48.37 8.22 17.02
N CYS A 1072 47.09 8.23 16.67
CA CYS A 1072 46.62 7.78 15.37
C CYS A 1072 46.59 8.83 14.26
N ASN A 1073 47.07 10.04 14.54
CA ASN A 1073 47.15 11.14 13.58
C ASN A 1073 48.24 10.93 12.54
N SER A 1074 47.92 11.26 11.28
CA SER A 1074 48.93 11.44 10.24
C SER A 1074 49.88 12.59 10.62
N PRO A 1075 51.21 12.49 10.39
CA PRO A 1075 51.91 11.47 9.60
C PRO A 1075 52.44 10.26 10.40
N LEU A 1076 52.01 10.04 11.65
CA LEU A 1076 52.58 8.97 12.47
C LEU A 1076 52.24 7.56 11.95
N GLU A 1077 53.26 6.70 11.96
CA GLU A 1077 53.14 5.28 11.66
C GLU A 1077 53.05 4.50 12.96
N HIS A 1078 51.93 3.81 13.19
CA HIS A 1078 51.73 2.98 14.37
C HIS A 1078 50.83 1.77 14.06
N PHE A 1079 50.84 0.81 14.97
CA PHE A 1079 50.01 -0.39 14.93
C PHE A 1079 49.25 -0.52 16.26
N ASP A 1080 47.92 -0.57 16.19
CA ASP A 1080 47.09 -0.94 17.34
C ASP A 1080 46.81 -2.44 17.29
N ILE A 1081 47.33 -3.17 18.27
CA ILE A 1081 47.34 -4.64 18.33
C ILE A 1081 46.63 -5.12 19.59
N ALA A 1082 46.00 -6.29 19.50
CA ALA A 1082 45.28 -6.87 20.62
C ALA A 1082 46.21 -7.12 21.82
N LYS A 1083 45.71 -6.88 23.04
CA LYS A 1083 46.43 -7.08 24.31
C LYS A 1083 47.21 -8.40 24.42
N PRO A 1084 46.67 -9.58 24.03
CA PRO A 1084 47.43 -10.84 24.09
C PRO A 1084 48.69 -10.86 23.21
N VAL A 1085 48.68 -10.11 22.11
CA VAL A 1085 49.81 -9.96 21.17
C VAL A 1085 50.79 -8.90 21.67
N PHE A 1086 50.28 -7.77 22.17
CA PHE A 1086 51.08 -6.73 22.81
C PHE A 1086 51.89 -7.28 24.00
N ASN A 1087 51.26 -8.12 24.82
CA ASN A 1087 51.86 -8.72 26.01
C ASN A 1087 53.06 -9.65 25.73
N GLN A 1088 53.27 -10.05 24.48
CA GLN A 1088 54.43 -10.86 24.10
C GLN A 1088 55.72 -10.03 24.01
N ILE A 1089 55.62 -8.73 23.75
CA ILE A 1089 56.78 -7.84 23.59
C ILE A 1089 56.91 -6.77 24.68
N SER A 1090 55.84 -6.44 25.39
CA SER A 1090 55.84 -5.45 26.48
C SER A 1090 54.80 -5.81 27.54
N ASP A 1091 54.83 -5.17 28.71
CA ASP A 1091 53.72 -5.24 29.66
C ASP A 1091 52.63 -4.25 29.22
N TYR A 1092 51.36 -4.66 29.27
CA TYR A 1092 50.23 -3.80 28.88
C TYR A 1092 50.22 -2.44 29.60
N SER A 1093 50.75 -2.37 30.82
CA SER A 1093 50.91 -1.11 31.58
C SER A 1093 51.81 -0.07 30.91
N ALA A 1094 52.71 -0.49 30.01
CA ALA A 1094 53.52 0.43 29.20
C ALA A 1094 52.67 1.23 28.20
N GLY A 1095 51.53 0.67 27.75
CA GLY A 1095 50.58 1.31 26.84
C GLY A 1095 51.11 1.47 25.42
N ILE A 1096 52.09 2.35 25.22
CA ILE A 1096 52.68 2.72 23.93
C ILE A 1096 54.18 2.50 24.02
N ILE A 1097 54.74 1.79 23.05
CA ILE A 1097 56.16 1.44 23.02
C ILE A 1097 56.78 1.74 21.66
N PRO A 1098 58.05 2.14 21.62
CA PRO A 1098 58.77 2.29 20.36
C PRO A 1098 58.99 0.92 19.70
N ILE A 1099 58.69 0.85 18.42
CA ILE A 1099 58.87 -0.35 17.60
C ILE A 1099 59.63 -0.04 16.32
N GLN A 1100 60.38 -1.01 15.84
CA GLN A 1100 60.80 -1.10 14.45
C GLN A 1100 59.87 -2.07 13.73
N TYR A 1101 59.56 -1.77 12.47
CA TYR A 1101 58.72 -2.64 11.68
C TYR A 1101 59.22 -2.73 10.24
N ARG A 1102 58.90 -3.83 9.57
CA ARG A 1102 59.11 -4.00 8.12
C ARG A 1102 58.00 -4.81 7.49
N ARG A 1103 57.75 -4.58 6.20
CA ARG A 1103 56.85 -5.43 5.40
C ARG A 1103 57.47 -6.81 5.23
N VAL A 1104 56.67 -7.86 5.43
CA VAL A 1104 57.08 -9.25 5.23
C VAL A 1104 56.04 -10.03 4.41
N PRO A 1105 56.43 -11.10 3.71
CA PRO A 1105 55.46 -11.93 3.01
C PRO A 1105 54.44 -12.56 3.96
N CYS A 1106 53.15 -12.42 3.64
CA CYS A 1106 52.04 -13.07 4.31
C CYS A 1106 52.07 -14.58 4.06
N GLN A 1107 52.21 -15.35 5.13
CA GLN A 1107 52.02 -16.80 5.13
C GLN A 1107 50.54 -17.09 5.44
N LYS A 1108 49.80 -17.57 4.44
CA LYS A 1108 48.37 -17.90 4.56
C LYS A 1108 48.14 -19.37 4.22
N LYS A 1109 47.27 -20.04 4.98
CA LYS A 1109 46.85 -21.42 4.71
C LYS A 1109 45.72 -21.40 3.69
N GLY A 1110 45.82 -22.26 2.68
CA GLY A 1110 44.86 -22.32 1.58
C GLY A 1110 44.99 -21.18 0.56
N GLY A 1111 43.98 -21.08 -0.29
CA GLY A 1111 43.87 -20.19 -1.41
C GLY A 1111 43.33 -18.79 -1.12
N ILE A 1112 43.44 -17.88 -2.09
CA ILE A 1112 42.76 -16.58 -2.04
C ILE A 1112 41.26 -16.82 -2.04
N LYS A 1113 40.53 -16.14 -1.16
CA LYS A 1113 39.09 -16.28 -1.01
C LYS A 1113 38.38 -15.11 -1.67
N PHE A 1114 37.34 -15.43 -2.44
CA PHE A 1114 36.51 -14.49 -3.17
C PHE A 1114 35.07 -14.66 -2.70
N THR A 1115 34.59 -13.73 -1.87
CA THR A 1115 33.20 -13.72 -1.44
C THR A 1115 32.41 -12.80 -2.35
N ILE A 1116 31.49 -13.37 -3.14
CA ILE A 1116 30.70 -12.62 -4.11
C ILE A 1116 29.39 -12.19 -3.46
N MET A 1117 29.11 -10.90 -3.46
CA MET A 1117 27.96 -10.26 -2.82
C MET A 1117 27.28 -9.29 -3.80
N GLY A 1118 26.09 -8.82 -3.44
CA GLY A 1118 25.31 -7.93 -4.30
C GLY A 1118 24.23 -8.67 -5.08
N ASN A 1119 23.97 -8.21 -6.31
CA ASN A 1119 22.93 -8.70 -7.21
C ASN A 1119 23.45 -8.72 -8.67
N PRO A 1120 22.71 -9.27 -9.65
CA PRO A 1120 23.22 -9.42 -11.03
C PRO A 1120 23.68 -8.12 -11.71
N TRP A 1121 23.17 -6.96 -11.27
CA TRP A 1121 23.45 -5.64 -11.83
C TRP A 1121 24.51 -4.87 -11.03
N PHE A 1122 24.62 -5.14 -9.73
CA PHE A 1122 25.66 -4.58 -8.85
C PHE A 1122 26.37 -5.70 -8.09
N ASN A 1123 27.59 -6.03 -8.51
CA ASN A 1123 28.36 -7.11 -7.92
C ASN A 1123 29.48 -6.55 -7.06
N GLN A 1124 29.59 -7.03 -5.83
CA GLN A 1124 30.72 -6.81 -4.94
C GLN A 1124 31.49 -8.11 -4.73
N VAL A 1125 32.80 -8.02 -4.64
CA VAL A 1125 33.70 -9.15 -4.39
C VAL A 1125 34.66 -8.75 -3.28
N ILE A 1126 34.56 -9.42 -2.13
CA ILE A 1126 35.54 -9.28 -1.05
C ILE A 1126 36.67 -10.26 -1.33
N VAL A 1127 37.90 -9.74 -1.42
CA VAL A 1127 39.11 -10.54 -1.65
C VAL A 1127 39.91 -10.63 -0.36
N TRP A 1128 40.05 -11.84 0.18
CA TRP A 1128 40.71 -12.08 1.47
C TRP A 1128 41.56 -13.36 1.44
N ASN A 1129 42.30 -13.64 2.52
CA ASN A 1129 43.28 -14.73 2.62
C ASN A 1129 44.41 -14.68 1.57
N VAL A 1130 44.89 -13.48 1.24
CA VAL A 1130 45.94 -13.27 0.24
C VAL A 1130 47.33 -13.51 0.86
N GLY A 1131 48.07 -14.45 0.30
CA GLY A 1131 49.48 -14.73 0.63
C GLY A 1131 50.44 -13.87 -0.21
N GLY A 1132 51.74 -13.95 0.08
CA GLY A 1132 52.75 -13.12 -0.61
C GLY A 1132 52.71 -11.68 -0.08
N ALA A 1133 52.53 -10.66 -0.93
CA ALA A 1133 52.51 -9.28 -0.43
C ALA A 1133 51.33 -8.97 0.52
N GLY A 1134 50.25 -9.76 0.45
CA GLY A 1134 49.07 -9.66 1.31
C GLY A 1134 48.06 -8.60 0.89
N ASP A 1135 48.53 -7.44 0.43
CA ASP A 1135 47.71 -6.38 -0.12
C ASP A 1135 47.48 -6.53 -1.63
N VAL A 1136 46.26 -6.20 -2.04
CA VAL A 1136 45.80 -6.32 -3.42
C VAL A 1136 45.79 -4.94 -4.06
N VAL A 1137 46.38 -4.79 -5.25
CA VAL A 1137 46.41 -3.53 -6.01
C VAL A 1137 45.31 -3.46 -7.06
N SER A 1138 44.97 -4.59 -7.70
CA SER A 1138 43.90 -4.65 -8.70
C SER A 1138 43.29 -6.03 -8.80
N VAL A 1139 41.98 -6.09 -9.07
CA VAL A 1139 41.24 -7.34 -9.30
C VAL A 1139 40.58 -7.28 -10.68
N GLN A 1140 40.62 -8.39 -11.41
CA GLN A 1140 39.89 -8.57 -12.66
C GLN A 1140 39.07 -9.85 -12.60
N VAL A 1141 37.90 -9.84 -13.25
CA VAL A 1141 37.05 -11.01 -13.41
C VAL A 1141 36.86 -11.34 -14.89
N LYS A 1142 36.75 -12.62 -15.22
CA LYS A 1142 36.41 -13.10 -16.55
C LYS A 1142 35.42 -14.27 -16.40
N GLY A 1143 34.41 -14.31 -17.26
CA GLY A 1143 33.53 -15.47 -17.40
C GLY A 1143 34.06 -16.47 -18.43
N ASN A 1144 33.40 -17.62 -18.51
CA ASN A 1144 33.79 -18.68 -19.43
C ASN A 1144 33.21 -18.49 -20.85
N ASP A 1145 32.24 -17.60 -21.04
CA ASP A 1145 31.51 -17.40 -22.30
C ASP A 1145 31.43 -15.91 -22.69
N LYS A 1146 30.53 -15.13 -22.08
CA LYS A 1146 30.21 -13.76 -22.51
C LYS A 1146 31.04 -12.68 -21.83
N LEU A 1147 31.45 -12.92 -20.58
CA LEU A 1147 32.15 -11.92 -19.78
C LEU A 1147 33.66 -11.93 -20.10
N LYS A 1148 34.12 -10.92 -20.85
CA LYS A 1148 35.55 -10.67 -21.10
C LYS A 1148 36.27 -10.18 -19.83
N TRP A 1149 37.61 -10.23 -19.85
CA TRP A 1149 38.45 -9.70 -18.75
C TRP A 1149 38.03 -8.27 -18.40
N THR A 1150 37.52 -8.14 -17.17
CA THR A 1150 36.87 -6.93 -16.69
C THR A 1150 37.56 -6.50 -15.40
N PRO A 1151 38.17 -5.31 -15.34
CA PRO A 1151 38.68 -4.77 -14.08
C PRO A 1151 37.53 -4.44 -13.11
N LEU A 1152 37.74 -4.72 -11.83
CA LEU A 1152 36.90 -4.28 -10.73
C LEU A 1152 37.50 -3.02 -10.11
N GLU A 1153 36.64 -2.14 -9.63
CA GLU A 1153 37.03 -0.94 -8.89
C GLU A 1153 37.07 -1.22 -7.40
N ARG A 1154 38.02 -0.62 -6.67
CA ARG A 1154 38.02 -0.74 -5.21
C ARG A 1154 36.92 0.14 -4.64
N ASP A 1155 36.00 -0.47 -3.89
CA ASP A 1155 34.92 0.25 -3.21
C ASP A 1155 35.40 0.78 -1.85
N TRP A 1156 35.84 -0.13 -0.98
CA TRP A 1156 36.43 0.19 0.32
C TRP A 1156 37.20 -1.01 0.89
N GLY A 1157 38.40 -0.76 1.45
CA GLY A 1157 39.25 -1.82 2.02
C GLY A 1157 39.55 -2.95 1.02
N SER A 1158 39.17 -4.17 1.39
CA SER A 1158 39.29 -5.37 0.55
C SER A 1158 38.08 -5.66 -0.34
N THR A 1159 37.11 -4.74 -0.41
CA THR A 1159 35.89 -4.88 -1.23
C THR A 1159 36.08 -4.24 -2.60
N TRP A 1160 35.74 -4.99 -3.63
CA TRP A 1160 35.84 -4.61 -5.04
C TRP A 1160 34.46 -4.65 -5.68
N LYS A 1161 34.12 -3.72 -6.56
CA LYS A 1161 32.82 -3.66 -7.23
C LYS A 1161 32.92 -3.68 -8.74
N THR A 1162 31.88 -4.21 -9.37
CA THR A 1162 31.67 -4.18 -10.82
C THR A 1162 30.20 -4.32 -11.16
N SER A 1163 29.79 -3.61 -12.19
CA SER A 1163 28.49 -3.74 -12.85
C SER A 1163 28.46 -4.81 -13.94
N ALA A 1164 29.57 -5.51 -14.15
CA ALA A 1164 29.64 -6.57 -15.13
C ALA A 1164 28.77 -7.75 -14.70
N HIS A 1165 27.94 -8.25 -15.62
CA HIS A 1165 27.05 -9.36 -15.35
C HIS A 1165 27.84 -10.67 -15.19
N MET A 1166 28.05 -11.11 -13.94
CA MET A 1166 28.81 -12.32 -13.60
C MET A 1166 27.92 -13.58 -13.48
N VAL A 1167 26.61 -13.42 -13.34
CA VAL A 1167 25.68 -14.52 -13.06
C VAL A 1167 25.48 -15.41 -14.29
N GLY A 1168 25.54 -16.73 -14.11
CA GLY A 1168 25.46 -17.70 -15.20
C GLY A 1168 26.81 -17.97 -15.90
N GLU A 1169 27.85 -17.21 -15.57
CA GLU A 1169 29.23 -17.45 -16.00
C GLU A 1169 29.99 -18.25 -14.95
N SER A 1170 30.89 -19.13 -15.38
CA SER A 1170 31.92 -19.68 -14.50
C SER A 1170 33.06 -18.67 -14.39
N LEU A 1171 33.31 -18.20 -13.17
CA LEU A 1171 34.16 -17.04 -12.94
C LEU A 1171 35.61 -17.39 -12.69
N THR A 1172 36.46 -16.67 -13.39
CA THR A 1172 37.90 -16.60 -13.20
C THR A 1172 38.25 -15.26 -12.59
N PHE A 1173 39.04 -15.25 -11.52
CA PHE A 1173 39.56 -14.04 -10.93
C PHE A 1173 41.07 -13.92 -11.12
N ARG A 1174 41.54 -12.73 -11.47
CA ARG A 1174 42.96 -12.37 -11.49
C ARG A 1174 43.22 -11.25 -10.49
N VAL A 1175 44.17 -11.49 -9.60
CA VAL A 1175 44.55 -10.56 -8.53
C VAL A 1175 46.00 -10.14 -8.76
N ARG A 1176 46.28 -8.83 -8.68
CA ARG A 1176 47.64 -8.28 -8.67
C ARG A 1176 47.99 -7.80 -7.26
N ALA A 1177 49.12 -8.22 -6.74
CA ALA A 1177 49.63 -7.79 -5.44
C ALA A 1177 50.59 -6.57 -5.56
N SER A 1178 50.92 -5.93 -4.45
CA SER A 1178 51.79 -4.73 -4.43
C SER A 1178 53.23 -5.00 -4.87
N ASP A 1179 53.71 -6.24 -4.76
CA ASP A 1179 55.00 -6.70 -5.29
C ASP A 1179 55.03 -6.87 -6.82
N GLY A 1180 53.92 -6.53 -7.51
CA GLY A 1180 53.79 -6.57 -8.95
C GLY A 1180 53.40 -7.94 -9.52
N ARG A 1181 53.36 -9.01 -8.70
CA ARG A 1181 52.99 -10.36 -9.15
C ARG A 1181 51.48 -10.49 -9.38
N TYR A 1182 51.10 -11.46 -10.20
CA TYR A 1182 49.70 -11.81 -10.48
C TYR A 1182 49.38 -13.25 -10.06
N SER A 1183 48.22 -13.47 -9.45
CA SER A 1183 47.62 -14.79 -9.26
C SER A 1183 46.33 -14.87 -10.06
N THR A 1184 46.20 -15.87 -10.93
CA THR A 1184 44.97 -16.13 -11.69
C THR A 1184 44.35 -17.44 -11.23
N SER A 1185 43.09 -17.36 -10.80
CA SER A 1185 42.28 -18.45 -10.29
C SER A 1185 41.19 -18.76 -11.31
N TRP A 1186 41.42 -19.77 -12.15
CA TRP A 1186 40.56 -20.13 -13.28
C TRP A 1186 39.31 -20.88 -12.83
N HIS A 1187 38.15 -20.43 -13.30
CA HIS A 1187 36.84 -21.11 -13.15
C HIS A 1187 36.47 -21.51 -11.71
N ILE A 1188 36.89 -20.72 -10.72
CA ILE A 1188 36.71 -21.04 -9.30
C ILE A 1188 35.27 -20.93 -8.82
N ALA A 1189 34.45 -20.09 -9.47
CA ALA A 1189 33.02 -20.08 -9.26
C ALA A 1189 32.35 -20.85 -10.41
N PRO A 1190 31.57 -21.91 -10.13
CA PRO A 1190 30.83 -22.64 -11.16
C PRO A 1190 29.65 -21.81 -11.68
N LYS A 1191 29.13 -22.08 -12.88
CA LYS A 1191 28.05 -21.26 -13.50
C LYS A 1191 26.80 -21.04 -12.62
N ASN A 1192 26.55 -21.92 -11.67
CA ASN A 1192 25.42 -21.87 -10.73
C ASN A 1192 25.75 -21.23 -9.37
N TRP A 1193 26.91 -20.56 -9.24
CA TRP A 1193 27.27 -19.80 -8.05
C TRP A 1193 26.16 -18.78 -7.69
N GLN A 1194 25.98 -18.51 -6.40
CA GLN A 1194 24.99 -17.58 -5.86
C GLN A 1194 25.65 -16.48 -5.03
N PHE A 1195 24.98 -15.34 -4.89
CA PHE A 1195 25.43 -14.26 -4.01
C PHE A 1195 25.48 -14.73 -2.54
N GLY A 1196 26.48 -14.23 -1.80
CA GLY A 1196 26.81 -14.64 -0.45
C GLY A 1196 27.81 -15.81 -0.36
N GLN A 1197 28.10 -16.50 -1.46
CA GLN A 1197 29.04 -17.62 -1.46
C GLN A 1197 30.50 -17.16 -1.53
N THR A 1198 31.40 -17.98 -0.95
CA THR A 1198 32.85 -17.76 -0.98
C THR A 1198 33.54 -18.87 -1.75
N PHE A 1199 34.41 -18.49 -2.68
CA PHE A 1199 35.18 -19.41 -3.52
C PHE A 1199 36.67 -19.31 -3.21
N GLU A 1200 37.36 -20.45 -3.24
CA GLU A 1200 38.80 -20.52 -3.01
C GLU A 1200 39.55 -20.65 -4.34
N GLY A 1201 40.54 -19.80 -4.53
CA GLY A 1201 41.40 -19.76 -5.71
C GLY A 1201 42.88 -19.95 -5.39
N LYS A 1202 43.74 -19.80 -6.38
CA LYS A 1202 45.18 -20.02 -6.22
C LYS A 1202 45.82 -18.87 -5.46
N ASN A 1203 46.63 -19.18 -4.45
CA ASN A 1203 47.44 -18.17 -3.75
C ASN A 1203 48.73 -17.82 -4.49
N PHE A 1204 49.32 -16.68 -4.15
CA PHE A 1204 50.66 -16.31 -4.59
C PHE A 1204 51.64 -17.34 -4.02
N LYS A 1205 52.33 -18.08 -4.91
CA LYS A 1205 53.39 -19.00 -4.52
C LYS A 1205 54.68 -18.25 -4.24
#